data_AF-A0A915KUU7-F1
#
_entry.id   AF-A0A915KUU7-F1
#
_cell.length_a   1.000
_cell.length_b   1.000
_cell.length_c   1.000
_cell.angle_alpha   90.00
_cell.angle_beta   90.00
_cell.angle_gamma   90.00
#
_symmetry.space_group_name_H-M   'P 1'
#
loop_
_entity.id
_entity.type
_entity.pdbx_description
1 polymer ?
#
loop_
_entity_poly.entity_id
_entity_poly.type
_entity_poly.pdbx_seq_one_letter_code
_entity_poly.pdbx_strand_id
1 'polypeptide(L)'
;MYMCQKIFRFNMATDREKSISKTPPPQKYVSMSNNNNHKSPKPPTLKNKKNNKGQSKLMVKIGKVFALLILPITFGVALYHIHMNYFYLPSIVNTPSKLPKILNDNYFSNVSSETGDYFWGTYRSLCYLGIRARASTSPVFGLIWYTQPSMNVIMPSVRHWCSQSDKMKRYGWIEHDGKTFGVQEIVDDDLLIKTSFVKRPGCCHGGDWSFRVEAETTNPLENDTTYAFIVYVAMDPASDQGFLKPSIKNGKYITKVDGQHPDLGSFSLNFGKASNTVMRNFMAADAVDFALLKEATITGTGFGQYNGGNDASTASFYMQLMGYVPRDHPPTQNPRFLANQYTVIGSTKFDIVYESGSLKRLNKLTGNIFDQELQKRIEEFNQKFEDTFHLKEKMQADVYIEVGKHALSNMLGSMGYFHGSAKVASQYTPQPVPYGPLTLFSTVPSRSFFPRGFLWDEGFHQLLIFQWNSNLTREIIGSWLDLMNVEGWIPREVILGSESEARVPAEFVVQQDKVANPPMFFYIIRMMLNRMNDKSFDKEEIEATQNGLRKFYPRLKAWYSWLNSSQSGHIPGTYRWRGRNGTTDRELNPKTLPSGLDDYPRASHPDEREYHIDLYSWMAFSSKVMVDLAKLFQDKESLPAYETTQFIMGNGPLTFQDLEAEGLFKIISTVEKKKERKKCINKQWLNCKNKENTSLASLNIIMFEKAEKHLNKAYMSLNKAYIIYKRKNDLGRIGKQILVPIRV
;
A
#
# COMPACT_ATOMS: atom_id res chain seq x y z
N MET A 1 -21.40 -18.54 -33.06
CA MET A 1 -21.16 -19.02 -34.45
C MET A 1 -19.92 -18.28 -34.94
N TYR A 2 -18.79 -18.88 -35.30
CA TYR A 2 -18.52 -20.24 -35.78
C TYR A 2 -17.00 -20.49 -35.63
N MET A 3 -16.62 -21.72 -35.21
CA MET A 3 -15.26 -22.31 -35.19
C MET A 3 -14.20 -21.69 -34.24
N CYS A 4 -13.57 -22.39 -33.29
CA CYS A 4 -13.30 -23.83 -33.15
C CYS A 4 -13.23 -24.22 -31.65
N GLN A 5 -14.27 -24.88 -31.18
CA GLN A 5 -14.19 -25.91 -30.12
C GLN A 5 -14.36 -27.24 -30.82
N LYS A 6 -13.41 -28.17 -30.65
CA LYS A 6 -13.71 -29.59 -30.76
C LYS A 6 -12.63 -30.45 -30.10
N ILE A 7 -13.11 -31.44 -29.35
CA ILE A 7 -12.49 -32.74 -29.03
C ILE A 7 -11.77 -32.83 -27.67
N PHE A 8 -12.53 -33.08 -26.58
CA PHE A 8 -12.80 -34.43 -26.05
C PHE A 8 -13.62 -34.39 -24.74
N ARG A 9 -14.84 -34.93 -24.77
CA ARG A 9 -15.57 -35.50 -23.61
C ARG A 9 -16.45 -36.65 -24.12
N PHE A 10 -16.36 -37.82 -23.46
CA PHE A 10 -17.41 -38.86 -23.40
C PHE A 10 -17.16 -39.60 -22.08
N ASN A 11 -17.97 -39.39 -21.03
CA ASN A 11 -19.27 -39.99 -20.67
C ASN A 11 -19.20 -41.41 -20.08
N MET A 12 -19.74 -41.51 -18.85
CA MET A 12 -20.01 -42.73 -18.09
C MET A 12 -21.21 -43.52 -18.65
N ALA A 13 -21.18 -44.85 -18.58
CA ALA A 13 -22.06 -45.70 -17.75
C ALA A 13 -22.23 -47.14 -18.30
N THR A 14 -22.17 -48.13 -17.39
CA THR A 14 -22.67 -49.54 -17.44
C THR A 14 -22.00 -50.49 -18.46
N ASP A 15 -21.62 -51.75 -18.18
CA ASP A 15 -22.29 -52.79 -17.41
C ASP A 15 -21.35 -53.97 -16.99
N ARG A 16 -21.93 -54.90 -16.23
CA ARG A 16 -21.44 -56.04 -15.42
C ARG A 16 -20.48 -57.13 -15.98
N GLU A 17 -19.80 -57.75 -14.99
CA GLU A 17 -19.58 -59.20 -14.71
C GLU A 17 -18.22 -59.94 -14.99
N LYS A 18 -17.68 -60.48 -13.88
CA LYS A 18 -16.98 -61.79 -13.63
C LYS A 18 -15.49 -62.04 -13.95
N SER A 19 -14.67 -62.14 -12.89
CA SER A 19 -13.88 -63.33 -12.45
C SER A 19 -13.03 -62.98 -11.20
N ILE A 20 -13.35 -63.49 -9.99
CA ILE A 20 -12.83 -64.70 -9.28
C ILE A 20 -11.31 -64.62 -8.99
N SER A 21 -10.89 -64.17 -7.77
CA SER A 21 -10.54 -64.96 -6.55
C SER A 21 -9.02 -65.22 -6.42
N LYS A 22 -8.30 -65.25 -5.29
CA LYS A 22 -8.55 -65.54 -3.87
C LYS A 22 -7.37 -64.98 -3.03
N THR A 23 -7.65 -64.43 -1.85
CA THR A 23 -6.70 -64.31 -0.72
C THR A 23 -7.09 -65.31 0.37
N PRO A 24 -6.13 -65.96 1.08
CA PRO A 24 -6.44 -67.01 2.05
C PRO A 24 -6.78 -66.48 3.46
N PRO A 25 -7.60 -67.22 4.26
CA PRO A 25 -7.97 -66.89 5.64
C PRO A 25 -7.08 -67.59 6.71
N PRO A 26 -7.25 -67.27 8.02
CA PRO A 26 -6.28 -67.63 9.06
C PRO A 26 -6.46 -69.04 9.64
N GLN A 27 -5.35 -69.60 10.14
CA GLN A 27 -5.24 -70.97 10.67
C GLN A 27 -5.87 -71.15 12.06
N LYS A 28 -6.48 -72.32 12.24
CA LYS A 28 -7.07 -72.86 13.48
C LYS A 28 -6.03 -73.56 14.37
N TYR A 29 -6.38 -73.58 15.65
CA TYR A 29 -6.01 -74.50 16.73
C TYR A 29 -5.55 -75.92 16.32
N VAL A 30 -4.52 -76.40 17.02
CA VAL A 30 -4.26 -77.84 17.25
C VAL A 30 -4.01 -78.07 18.75
N SER A 31 -4.76 -79.03 19.27
CA SER A 31 -4.63 -79.67 20.58
C SER A 31 -3.53 -80.73 20.58
N MET A 32 -2.74 -80.80 21.66
CA MET A 32 -2.07 -82.04 22.05
C MET A 32 -2.31 -82.32 23.53
N SER A 33 -2.87 -83.49 23.77
CA SER A 33 -3.03 -84.18 25.04
C SER A 33 -1.68 -84.69 25.55
N ASN A 34 -1.45 -84.62 26.86
CA ASN A 34 -0.72 -85.68 27.54
C ASN A 34 -1.24 -85.85 28.97
N ASN A 35 -1.72 -87.07 29.24
CA ASN A 35 -2.07 -87.60 30.55
C ASN A 35 -0.81 -87.77 31.39
N ASN A 36 -0.87 -87.46 32.68
CA ASN A 36 -0.35 -88.37 33.71
C ASN A 36 -1.02 -88.10 35.07
N ASN A 37 -1.59 -89.19 35.60
CA ASN A 37 -2.23 -89.30 36.90
C ASN A 37 -1.21 -89.19 38.04
N HIS A 38 -1.53 -88.45 39.10
CA HIS A 38 -1.24 -88.92 40.47
C HIS A 38 -2.15 -88.26 41.53
N LYS A 39 -2.97 -89.12 42.12
CA LYS A 39 -3.53 -89.21 43.50
C LYS A 39 -3.73 -87.93 44.34
N SER A 40 -4.98 -87.81 44.80
CA SER A 40 -5.49 -86.91 45.83
C SER A 40 -4.97 -87.22 47.25
N PRO A 41 -5.11 -86.27 48.19
CA PRO A 41 -6.10 -86.46 49.26
C PRO A 41 -6.99 -85.23 49.54
N LYS A 42 -8.09 -85.51 50.24
CA LYS A 42 -9.31 -84.71 50.51
C LYS A 42 -9.16 -83.74 51.74
N PRO A 43 -10.18 -82.90 52.04
CA PRO A 43 -10.06 -81.49 52.43
C PRO A 43 -10.20 -81.22 53.95
N PRO A 44 -10.25 -79.94 54.35
CA PRO A 44 -11.27 -79.54 55.30
C PRO A 44 -12.14 -78.38 54.79
N THR A 45 -13.43 -78.57 55.02
CA THR A 45 -14.52 -77.59 55.00
C THR A 45 -14.23 -76.40 55.91
N LEU A 46 -14.75 -75.20 55.58
CA LEU A 46 -15.30 -74.25 56.56
C LEU A 46 -15.97 -73.02 55.87
N LYS A 47 -17.29 -72.98 56.05
CA LYS A 47 -18.16 -71.82 56.34
C LYS A 47 -18.23 -70.64 55.37
N ASN A 48 -19.45 -70.49 54.82
CA ASN A 48 -20.11 -69.23 54.50
C ASN A 48 -19.66 -68.05 55.40
N LYS A 49 -19.07 -67.02 54.80
CA LYS A 49 -19.09 -65.66 55.36
C LYS A 49 -19.80 -64.71 54.39
N LYS A 50 -20.98 -64.28 54.84
CA LYS A 50 -21.74 -63.16 54.30
C LYS A 50 -20.90 -61.87 54.35
N ASN A 51 -21.17 -61.02 53.36
CA ASN A 51 -21.07 -59.55 53.37
C ASN A 51 -19.69 -58.89 53.43
N ASN A 52 -19.22 -58.46 52.25
CA ASN A 52 -18.55 -57.17 52.07
C ASN A 52 -19.14 -56.42 50.85
N LYS A 53 -20.47 -56.23 50.82
CA LYS A 53 -21.19 -55.40 49.83
C LYS A 53 -21.09 -53.88 50.11
N GLY A 54 -20.34 -53.46 51.15
CA GLY A 54 -20.19 -52.07 51.56
C GLY A 54 -19.10 -51.28 50.83
N GLN A 55 -17.93 -51.88 50.57
CA GLN A 55 -16.79 -51.19 49.95
C GLN A 55 -16.93 -51.01 48.42
N SER A 56 -17.56 -51.94 47.69
CA SER A 56 -17.72 -51.80 46.23
C SER A 56 -18.78 -50.77 45.83
N LYS A 57 -19.85 -50.61 46.63
CA LYS A 57 -20.87 -49.56 46.39
C LYS A 57 -20.33 -48.15 46.65
N LEU A 58 -19.41 -47.99 47.60
CA LEU A 58 -18.73 -46.72 47.87
C LEU A 58 -17.79 -46.36 46.71
N MET A 59 -16.96 -47.30 46.24
CA MET A 59 -16.08 -47.10 45.07
C MET A 59 -16.86 -46.80 43.77
N VAL A 60 -18.01 -47.44 43.55
CA VAL A 60 -18.87 -47.15 42.39
C VAL A 60 -19.58 -45.80 42.52
N LYS A 61 -20.00 -45.39 43.73
CA LYS A 61 -20.56 -44.05 43.96
C LYS A 61 -19.49 -42.97 43.78
N ILE A 62 -18.30 -43.18 44.32
CA ILE A 62 -17.14 -42.30 44.15
C ILE A 62 -16.78 -42.21 42.67
N GLY A 63 -16.67 -43.34 41.95
CA GLY A 63 -16.43 -43.36 40.51
C GLY A 63 -17.50 -42.67 39.67
N LYS A 64 -18.78 -42.74 40.06
CA LYS A 64 -19.87 -41.99 39.41
C LYS A 64 -19.78 -40.49 39.67
N VAL A 65 -19.42 -40.07 40.89
CA VAL A 65 -19.20 -38.64 41.22
C VAL A 65 -17.96 -38.11 40.49
N PHE A 66 -16.87 -38.87 40.44
CA PHE A 66 -15.70 -38.55 39.63
C PHE A 66 -16.03 -38.50 38.15
N ALA A 67 -16.82 -39.42 37.60
CA ALA A 67 -17.27 -39.36 36.21
C ALA A 67 -18.16 -38.12 35.95
N LEU A 68 -19.05 -37.76 36.87
CA LEU A 68 -19.89 -36.56 36.78
C LEU A 68 -19.10 -35.25 36.87
N LEU A 69 -17.88 -35.24 37.42
CA LEU A 69 -17.02 -34.07 37.49
C LEU A 69 -15.95 -34.06 36.39
N ILE A 70 -15.32 -35.20 36.10
CA ILE A 70 -14.24 -35.32 35.11
C ILE A 70 -14.79 -35.26 33.67
N LEU A 71 -15.97 -35.83 33.41
CA LEU A 71 -16.53 -35.83 32.05
C LEU A 71 -16.88 -34.40 31.58
N PRO A 72 -17.52 -33.52 32.37
CA PRO A 72 -17.72 -32.13 31.98
C PRO A 72 -16.41 -31.34 31.85
N ILE A 73 -15.41 -31.60 32.72
CA ILE A 73 -14.10 -30.93 32.63
C ILE A 73 -13.37 -31.36 31.35
N THR A 74 -13.28 -32.65 31.05
CA THR A 74 -12.64 -33.17 29.84
C THR A 74 -13.39 -32.72 28.58
N PHE A 75 -14.72 -32.72 28.61
CA PHE A 75 -15.54 -32.16 27.54
C PHE A 75 -15.31 -30.65 27.37
N GLY A 76 -15.22 -29.90 28.46
CA GLY A 76 -14.90 -28.47 28.46
C GLY A 76 -13.52 -28.17 27.88
N VAL A 77 -12.49 -28.95 28.26
CA VAL A 77 -11.14 -28.85 27.69
C VAL A 77 -11.15 -29.20 26.20
N ALA A 78 -11.89 -30.23 25.78
CA ALA A 78 -12.03 -30.59 24.37
C ALA A 78 -12.73 -29.49 23.57
N LEU A 79 -13.83 -28.92 24.09
CA LEU A 79 -14.52 -27.79 23.48
C LEU A 79 -13.61 -26.55 23.39
N TYR A 80 -12.85 -26.26 24.45
CA TYR A 80 -11.88 -25.17 24.44
C TYR A 80 -10.78 -25.41 23.40
N HIS A 81 -10.23 -26.63 23.33
CA HIS A 81 -9.22 -26.97 22.33
C HIS A 81 -9.76 -26.86 20.90
N ILE A 82 -10.99 -27.31 20.66
CA ILE A 82 -11.67 -27.16 19.36
C ILE A 82 -11.87 -25.68 19.04
N HIS A 83 -12.41 -24.90 19.98
CA HIS A 83 -12.62 -23.47 19.81
C HIS A 83 -11.31 -22.75 19.49
N MET A 84 -10.24 -23.04 20.23
CA MET A 84 -8.94 -22.40 20.04
C MET A 84 -8.33 -22.73 18.69
N ASN A 85 -8.26 -24.01 18.29
CA ASN A 85 -7.53 -24.42 17.09
C ASN A 85 -8.32 -24.29 15.79
N TYR A 86 -9.66 -24.38 15.84
CA TYR A 86 -10.50 -24.36 14.63
C TYR A 86 -11.28 -23.05 14.43
N PHE A 87 -11.39 -22.20 15.45
CA PHE A 87 -12.12 -20.94 15.35
C PHE A 87 -11.26 -19.72 15.70
N TYR A 88 -10.71 -19.68 16.92
CA TYR A 88 -9.99 -18.51 17.40
C TYR A 88 -8.67 -18.27 16.64
N LEU A 89 -7.72 -19.22 16.69
CA LEU A 89 -6.40 -19.06 16.07
C LEU A 89 -6.48 -18.82 14.55
N PRO A 90 -7.34 -19.52 13.77
CA PRO A 90 -7.52 -19.24 12.34
C PRO A 90 -8.11 -17.85 12.05
N SER A 91 -8.94 -17.30 12.96
CA SER A 91 -9.59 -15.99 12.78
C SER A 91 -8.68 -14.79 13.06
N ILE A 92 -7.57 -14.99 13.77
CA ILE A 92 -6.69 -13.89 14.21
C ILE A 92 -6.16 -13.08 13.01
N VAL A 93 -5.73 -13.79 11.96
CA VAL A 93 -5.09 -13.20 10.77
C VAL A 93 -5.97 -12.17 10.07
N ASN A 94 -7.29 -12.36 10.10
CA ASN A 94 -8.28 -11.52 9.42
C ASN A 94 -9.27 -10.83 10.37
N THR A 95 -8.99 -10.81 11.68
CA THR A 95 -9.78 -10.05 12.65
C THR A 95 -9.17 -8.65 12.83
N PRO A 96 -9.90 -7.57 12.49
CA PRO A 96 -9.41 -6.21 12.71
C PRO A 96 -9.17 -5.89 14.19
N SER A 97 -8.24 -4.97 14.46
CA SER A 97 -8.02 -4.45 15.81
C SER A 97 -9.29 -3.86 16.41
N LYS A 98 -9.56 -4.17 17.68
CA LYS A 98 -10.68 -3.60 18.47
C LYS A 98 -10.39 -2.19 18.98
N LEU A 99 -9.17 -1.67 18.77
CA LEU A 99 -8.82 -0.31 19.16
C LEU A 99 -9.68 0.70 18.36
N PRO A 100 -10.04 1.86 18.94
CA PRO A 100 -10.71 2.91 18.21
C PRO A 100 -9.96 3.24 16.91
N LYS A 101 -10.68 3.46 15.81
CA LYS A 101 -10.09 3.94 14.57
C LYS A 101 -9.54 5.35 14.79
N ILE A 102 -8.38 5.64 14.21
CA ILE A 102 -7.78 6.96 14.28
C ILE A 102 -8.52 7.91 13.34
N LEU A 103 -8.82 7.43 12.14
CA LEU A 103 -9.67 8.10 11.17
C LEU A 103 -11.11 7.63 11.40
N ASN A 104 -12.04 8.55 11.64
CA ASN A 104 -13.45 8.17 11.81
C ASN A 104 -14.00 7.61 10.49
N ASP A 105 -14.82 6.56 10.52
CA ASP A 105 -15.49 6.05 9.31
C ASP A 105 -16.40 7.13 8.66
N ASN A 106 -16.85 8.07 9.49
CA ASN A 106 -17.64 9.26 9.12
C ASN A 106 -16.80 10.52 8.85
N TYR A 107 -15.48 10.40 8.66
CA TYR A 107 -14.57 11.53 8.50
C TYR A 107 -15.01 12.49 7.38
N PHE A 108 -15.69 11.97 6.35
CA PHE A 108 -16.23 12.75 5.24
C PHE A 108 -17.77 12.80 5.17
N SER A 109 -18.51 12.18 6.09
CA SER A 109 -19.98 12.36 6.14
C SER A 109 -20.39 13.63 6.90
N ASN A 110 -19.49 14.19 7.72
CA ASN A 110 -19.62 15.51 8.36
C ASN A 110 -18.49 16.44 7.90
N VAL A 111 -18.47 16.77 6.60
CA VAL A 111 -17.47 17.64 5.99
C VAL A 111 -17.53 19.05 6.57
N SER A 112 -16.59 19.37 7.47
CA SER A 112 -16.18 20.75 7.74
C SER A 112 -15.38 21.29 6.55
N SER A 113 -15.24 22.61 6.42
CA SER A 113 -14.48 23.22 5.31
C SER A 113 -13.05 22.70 5.21
N GLU A 114 -12.41 22.34 6.33
CA GLU A 114 -11.03 21.85 6.36
C GLU A 114 -10.90 20.36 6.07
N THR A 115 -11.83 19.52 6.55
CA THR A 115 -11.84 18.07 6.27
C THR A 115 -12.30 17.76 4.85
N GLY A 116 -13.09 18.64 4.22
CA GLY A 116 -13.54 18.51 2.83
C GLY A 116 -12.44 18.67 1.80
N ASP A 117 -11.35 19.35 2.16
CA ASP A 117 -10.29 19.67 1.23
C ASP A 117 -9.56 18.43 0.71
N TYR A 118 -9.51 17.32 1.45
CA TYR A 118 -8.92 16.07 0.95
C TYR A 118 -9.92 15.09 0.38
N PHE A 119 -11.23 15.39 0.37
CA PHE A 119 -12.23 14.44 -0.08
C PHE A 119 -12.01 14.03 -1.53
N TRP A 120 -11.81 14.99 -2.43
CA TRP A 120 -11.44 14.76 -3.84
C TRP A 120 -9.94 14.86 -4.07
N GLY A 121 -9.41 14.05 -4.98
CA GLY A 121 -8.03 14.22 -5.44
C GLY A 121 -7.70 13.28 -6.58
N THR A 122 -6.47 13.37 -7.06
CA THR A 122 -5.86 12.53 -8.09
C THR A 122 -5.53 11.12 -7.57
N TYR A 123 -6.41 10.57 -6.72
CA TYR A 123 -6.16 9.42 -5.86
C TYR A 123 -6.23 8.05 -6.54
N ARG A 124 -6.08 8.01 -7.87
CA ARG A 124 -5.90 6.80 -8.68
C ARG A 124 -4.50 6.81 -9.27
N SER A 125 -3.51 6.68 -8.39
CA SER A 125 -2.09 6.88 -8.68
C SER A 125 -1.55 6.01 -9.82
N LEU A 126 -2.15 4.83 -10.05
CA LEU A 126 -1.83 3.95 -11.18
C LEU A 126 -2.17 4.55 -12.56
N CYS A 127 -3.08 5.52 -12.66
CA CYS A 127 -3.49 6.16 -13.92
C CYS A 127 -2.59 7.35 -14.27
N TYR A 128 -2.40 7.65 -15.55
CA TYR A 128 -1.77 8.91 -15.97
C TYR A 128 -2.60 10.13 -15.51
N LEU A 129 -3.93 10.06 -15.64
CA LEU A 129 -4.86 10.96 -15.00
C LEU A 129 -6.05 10.15 -14.47
N GLY A 130 -6.24 10.16 -13.15
CA GLY A 130 -7.36 9.49 -12.50
C GLY A 130 -7.78 10.23 -11.24
N ILE A 131 -9.08 10.46 -11.08
CA ILE A 131 -9.66 11.21 -9.97
C ILE A 131 -10.68 10.30 -9.28
N ARG A 132 -10.69 10.32 -7.95
CA ARG A 132 -11.73 9.69 -7.12
C ARG A 132 -11.88 10.44 -5.80
N ALA A 133 -13.01 10.24 -5.14
CA ALA A 133 -13.19 10.67 -3.76
C ALA A 133 -12.63 9.64 -2.79
N ARG A 134 -12.32 10.08 -1.56
CA ARG A 134 -11.99 9.24 -0.40
C ARG A 134 -13.27 8.62 0.20
N ALA A 135 -14.00 7.90 -0.63
CA ALA A 135 -15.19 7.13 -0.28
C ALA A 135 -15.05 5.69 -0.80
N SER A 136 -15.55 4.72 -0.03
CA SER A 136 -15.38 3.28 -0.27
C SER A 136 -15.77 2.88 -1.68
N THR A 137 -16.93 3.32 -2.13
CA THR A 137 -17.51 3.00 -3.44
C THR A 137 -17.52 4.21 -4.40
N SER A 138 -16.63 5.19 -4.18
CA SER A 138 -16.52 6.39 -5.02
C SER A 138 -16.52 6.03 -6.51
N PRO A 139 -17.34 6.71 -7.34
CA PRO A 139 -17.14 6.71 -8.78
C PRO A 139 -15.72 7.16 -9.13
N VAL A 140 -15.20 6.66 -10.25
CA VAL A 140 -13.87 6.99 -10.75
C VAL A 140 -13.95 7.74 -12.08
N PHE A 141 -13.06 8.72 -12.23
CA PHE A 141 -12.92 9.52 -13.44
C PHE A 141 -11.50 9.33 -13.98
N GLY A 142 -11.32 9.45 -15.29
CA GLY A 142 -10.00 9.33 -15.89
C GLY A 142 -9.93 9.71 -17.35
N LEU A 143 -8.71 9.65 -17.87
CA LEU A 143 -8.37 9.93 -19.25
C LEU A 143 -7.72 8.70 -19.90
N ILE A 144 -8.13 8.41 -21.12
CA ILE A 144 -7.50 7.48 -22.05
C ILE A 144 -7.13 8.28 -23.30
N TRP A 145 -5.99 8.01 -23.92
CA TRP A 145 -5.67 8.61 -25.22
C TRP A 145 -4.89 7.66 -26.12
N TYR A 146 -4.92 7.96 -27.42
CA TYR A 146 -4.11 7.31 -28.43
C TYR A 146 -4.04 8.17 -29.69
N THR A 147 -3.00 7.97 -30.49
CA THR A 147 -2.94 8.48 -31.87
C THR A 147 -3.85 7.65 -32.76
N GLN A 148 -4.68 8.30 -33.59
CA GLN A 148 -5.55 7.60 -34.53
C GLN A 148 -4.69 6.75 -35.49
N PRO A 149 -5.05 5.47 -35.72
CA PRO A 149 -4.25 4.59 -36.53
C PRO A 149 -4.33 4.96 -38.01
N SER A 150 -3.22 4.78 -38.73
CA SER A 150 -3.24 4.74 -40.19
C SER A 150 -3.88 3.43 -40.68
N MET A 151 -4.26 3.37 -41.96
CA MET A 151 -5.00 2.24 -42.56
C MET A 151 -4.40 0.84 -42.33
N ASN A 152 -3.09 0.75 -42.02
CA ASN A 152 -2.38 -0.53 -41.81
C ASN A 152 -2.29 -0.96 -40.35
N VAL A 153 -2.76 -0.15 -39.39
CA VAL A 153 -2.68 -0.43 -37.96
C VAL A 153 -4.06 -0.81 -37.44
N ILE A 154 -4.21 -2.07 -36.98
CA ILE A 154 -5.50 -2.57 -36.47
C ILE A 154 -5.81 -1.98 -35.08
N MET A 155 -4.78 -1.82 -34.22
CA MET A 155 -4.92 -1.32 -32.85
C MET A 155 -3.74 -0.40 -32.50
N PRO A 156 -4.00 0.84 -32.03
CA PRO A 156 -2.95 1.77 -31.66
C PRO A 156 -2.44 1.48 -30.25
N SER A 157 -1.36 2.16 -29.89
CA SER A 157 -0.88 2.20 -28.52
C SER A 157 -1.81 3.04 -27.65
N VAL A 158 -2.67 2.39 -26.86
CA VAL A 158 -3.65 3.05 -25.98
C VAL A 158 -3.08 3.29 -24.60
N ARG A 159 -3.09 4.55 -24.16
CA ARG A 159 -2.59 4.98 -22.84
C ARG A 159 -3.71 5.10 -21.83
N HIS A 160 -3.47 4.62 -20.61
CA HIS A 160 -4.42 4.72 -19.50
C HIS A 160 -3.73 4.62 -18.15
N TRP A 161 -3.25 3.43 -17.81
CA TRP A 161 -2.40 3.17 -16.66
C TRP A 161 -0.96 3.55 -16.97
N CYS A 162 -0.24 4.05 -15.97
CA CYS A 162 1.18 4.30 -16.05
C CYS A 162 1.92 2.97 -16.27
N SER A 163 2.65 2.86 -17.38
CA SER A 163 3.46 1.68 -17.67
C SER A 163 4.81 2.08 -18.25
N GLN A 164 5.88 1.49 -17.75
CA GLN A 164 7.20 1.66 -18.39
C GLN A 164 7.23 1.10 -19.81
N SER A 165 6.35 0.14 -20.13
CA SER A 165 6.21 -0.38 -21.50
C SER A 165 5.70 0.66 -22.50
N ASP A 166 5.06 1.74 -22.03
CA ASP A 166 4.62 2.82 -22.91
C ASP A 166 5.79 3.63 -23.47
N LYS A 167 6.97 3.56 -22.83
CA LYS A 167 8.19 4.28 -23.23
C LYS A 167 7.99 5.79 -23.35
N MET A 168 7.14 6.36 -22.49
CA MET A 168 6.95 7.81 -22.37
C MET A 168 8.31 8.51 -22.25
N LYS A 169 8.56 9.54 -23.08
CA LYS A 169 9.80 10.33 -23.01
C LYS A 169 9.92 10.99 -21.63
N ARG A 170 8.79 11.48 -21.11
CA ARG A 170 8.66 12.05 -19.76
C ARG A 170 7.21 12.02 -19.33
N TYR A 171 6.94 11.78 -18.05
CA TYR A 171 5.67 12.17 -17.44
C TYR A 171 5.85 12.46 -15.95
N GLY A 172 5.08 13.40 -15.41
CA GLY A 172 5.10 13.70 -13.99
C GLY A 172 4.41 14.99 -13.61
N TRP A 173 4.11 15.12 -12.32
CA TRP A 173 3.60 16.37 -11.75
C TRP A 173 4.76 17.35 -11.59
N ILE A 174 4.64 18.53 -12.21
CA ILE A 174 5.63 19.61 -12.08
C ILE A 174 5.31 20.48 -10.87
N GLU A 175 4.02 20.71 -10.60
CA GLU A 175 3.52 21.46 -9.46
C GLU A 175 2.26 20.77 -8.93
N HIS A 176 2.22 20.39 -7.65
CA HIS A 176 1.06 19.78 -7.02
C HIS A 176 1.15 19.96 -5.50
N ASP A 177 0.15 20.58 -4.88
CA ASP A 177 0.17 20.86 -3.44
C ASP A 177 -0.39 19.73 -2.58
N GLY A 178 -0.98 18.71 -3.23
CA GLY A 178 -1.62 17.56 -2.58
C GLY A 178 -3.02 17.86 -2.06
N LYS A 179 -3.54 19.08 -2.31
CA LYS A 179 -4.72 19.59 -1.64
C LYS A 179 -5.66 20.35 -2.57
N THR A 180 -5.22 21.31 -3.38
CA THR A 180 -6.12 22.22 -4.12
C THR A 180 -5.92 22.20 -5.63
N PHE A 181 -4.73 21.87 -6.11
CA PHE A 181 -4.44 21.87 -7.55
C PHE A 181 -3.29 20.92 -7.93
N GLY A 182 -3.12 20.72 -9.24
CA GLY A 182 -1.95 20.07 -9.80
C GLY A 182 -1.76 20.39 -11.27
N VAL A 183 -0.51 20.40 -11.72
CA VAL A 183 -0.08 20.55 -13.10
C VAL A 183 0.87 19.40 -13.42
N GLN A 184 0.52 18.62 -14.44
CA GLN A 184 1.32 17.50 -14.92
C GLN A 184 1.62 17.68 -16.40
N GLU A 185 2.82 17.27 -16.79
CA GLU A 185 3.23 17.15 -18.18
C GLU A 185 3.47 15.68 -18.53
N ILE A 186 3.10 15.31 -19.75
CA ILE A 186 3.26 13.98 -20.34
C ILE A 186 3.77 14.19 -21.76
N VAL A 187 4.90 13.60 -22.10
CA VAL A 187 5.51 13.61 -23.43
C VAL A 187 5.45 12.20 -23.97
N ASP A 188 4.45 11.95 -24.83
CA ASP A 188 4.19 10.67 -25.52
C ASP A 188 4.62 10.85 -26.98
N ASP A 189 5.83 10.38 -27.30
CA ASP A 189 6.50 10.67 -28.56
C ASP A 189 6.53 12.18 -28.88
N ASP A 190 5.84 12.62 -29.93
CA ASP A 190 5.82 14.01 -30.35
C ASP A 190 4.62 14.78 -29.79
N LEU A 191 3.77 14.14 -28.99
CA LEU A 191 2.64 14.76 -28.31
C LEU A 191 3.02 15.20 -26.89
N LEU A 192 2.96 16.51 -26.64
CA LEU A 192 3.02 17.08 -25.29
C LEU A 192 1.60 17.29 -24.77
N ILE A 193 1.25 16.58 -23.70
CA ILE A 193 -0.02 16.73 -22.98
C ILE A 193 0.26 17.40 -21.64
N LYS A 194 -0.41 18.53 -21.39
CA LYS A 194 -0.49 19.16 -20.09
C LYS A 194 -1.86 18.90 -19.48
N THR A 195 -1.88 18.27 -18.30
CA THR A 195 -3.11 18.06 -17.53
C THR A 195 -3.07 18.92 -16.28
N SER A 196 -4.02 19.84 -16.15
CA SER A 196 -4.13 20.72 -14.98
C SER A 196 -5.41 20.43 -14.22
N PHE A 197 -5.36 20.39 -12.89
CA PHE A 197 -6.47 20.08 -12.00
C PHE A 197 -6.62 21.19 -10.97
N VAL A 198 -7.84 21.65 -10.72
CA VAL A 198 -8.14 22.71 -9.73
C VAL A 198 -9.42 22.35 -8.99
N LYS A 199 -9.43 22.56 -7.68
CA LYS A 199 -10.60 22.40 -6.82
C LYS A 199 -11.13 23.72 -6.30
N ARG A 200 -12.44 23.76 -6.12
CA ARG A 200 -13.13 24.77 -5.32
C ARG A 200 -13.79 24.06 -4.14
N PRO A 201 -13.25 24.22 -2.92
CA PRO A 201 -13.78 23.50 -1.77
C PRO A 201 -15.21 23.94 -1.46
N GLY A 202 -15.95 23.04 -0.81
CA GLY A 202 -17.29 23.33 -0.35
C GLY A 202 -17.85 22.21 0.52
N CYS A 203 -18.92 22.52 1.23
CA CYS A 203 -19.48 21.66 2.26
C CYS A 203 -20.08 20.35 1.72
N CYS A 204 -20.26 19.42 2.66
CA CYS A 204 -21.01 18.17 2.60
C CYS A 204 -20.46 17.08 1.67
N HIS A 205 -19.89 17.40 0.51
CA HIS A 205 -19.40 16.42 -0.47
C HIS A 205 -18.09 16.86 -1.17
N GLY A 206 -17.27 17.66 -0.49
CA GLY A 206 -15.92 18.06 -0.92
C GLY A 206 -15.85 19.10 -2.06
N GLY A 207 -16.99 19.63 -2.49
CA GLY A 207 -17.09 20.74 -3.43
C GLY A 207 -16.93 20.40 -4.91
N ASP A 208 -16.44 21.36 -5.68
CA ASP A 208 -16.31 21.28 -7.13
C ASP A 208 -14.86 21.03 -7.54
N TRP A 209 -14.66 20.44 -8.71
CA TRP A 209 -13.34 20.33 -9.32
C TRP A 209 -13.42 20.44 -10.82
N SER A 210 -12.32 20.82 -11.44
CA SER A 210 -12.20 20.81 -12.90
C SER A 210 -10.81 20.34 -13.29
N PHE A 211 -10.74 19.59 -14.38
CA PHE A 211 -9.46 19.34 -15.02
C PHE A 211 -9.48 19.83 -16.46
N ARG A 212 -8.33 20.28 -16.91
CA ARG A 212 -8.06 20.77 -18.26
C ARG A 212 -7.06 19.83 -18.92
N VAL A 213 -7.33 19.48 -20.17
CA VAL A 213 -6.37 18.82 -21.05
C VAL A 213 -5.97 19.84 -22.11
N GLU A 214 -4.67 20.11 -22.17
CA GLU A 214 -4.02 20.86 -23.24
C GLU A 214 -3.07 19.90 -23.93
N ALA A 215 -3.13 19.83 -25.24
CA ALA A 215 -2.23 18.99 -26.02
C ALA A 215 -1.70 19.75 -27.22
N GLU A 216 -0.41 19.59 -27.50
CA GLU A 216 0.27 20.20 -28.63
C GLU A 216 1.31 19.25 -29.22
N THR A 217 1.52 19.35 -30.53
CA THR A 217 2.54 18.57 -31.22
C THR A 217 3.86 19.32 -31.15
N THR A 218 4.88 18.67 -30.59
CA THR A 218 6.24 19.23 -30.43
C THR A 218 7.02 19.28 -31.75
N ASN A 219 6.62 18.47 -32.73
CA ASN A 219 7.15 18.47 -34.08
C ASN A 219 6.18 19.16 -35.05
N PRO A 220 6.50 20.34 -35.61
CA PRO A 220 5.60 21.06 -36.51
C PRO A 220 5.20 20.28 -37.78
N LEU A 221 6.01 19.29 -38.19
CA LEU A 221 5.72 18.42 -39.33
C LEU A 221 4.56 17.44 -39.04
N GLU A 222 4.24 17.21 -37.77
CA GLU A 222 3.21 16.28 -37.29
C GLU A 222 1.94 17.03 -36.86
N ASN A 223 1.77 18.31 -37.22
CA ASN A 223 0.61 19.12 -36.85
C ASN A 223 -0.73 18.59 -37.39
N ASP A 224 -0.69 17.78 -38.45
CA ASP A 224 -1.88 17.13 -39.03
C ASP A 224 -2.21 15.78 -38.34
N THR A 225 -1.41 15.37 -37.35
CA THR A 225 -1.67 14.15 -36.59
C THR A 225 -2.99 14.25 -35.85
N THR A 226 -3.79 13.19 -35.95
CA THR A 226 -5.07 13.10 -35.26
C THR A 226 -4.94 12.25 -34.00
N TYR A 227 -5.43 12.78 -32.88
CA TYR A 227 -5.43 12.12 -31.58
C TYR A 227 -6.86 11.87 -31.10
N ALA A 228 -7.05 10.80 -30.33
CA ALA A 228 -8.28 10.55 -29.59
C ALA A 228 -8.04 10.75 -28.10
N PHE A 229 -8.81 11.62 -27.47
CA PHE A 229 -8.88 11.78 -26.01
C PHE A 229 -10.23 11.30 -25.51
N ILE A 230 -10.24 10.30 -24.63
CA ILE A 230 -11.45 9.70 -24.07
C ILE A 230 -11.50 10.01 -22.59
N VAL A 231 -12.48 10.82 -22.18
CA VAL A 231 -12.76 11.12 -20.79
C VAL A 231 -13.91 10.24 -20.31
N TYR A 232 -13.76 9.60 -19.16
CA TYR A 232 -14.76 8.68 -18.65
C TYR A 232 -15.15 8.93 -17.19
N VAL A 233 -16.32 8.41 -16.85
CA VAL A 233 -16.81 8.20 -15.47
C VAL A 233 -17.34 6.78 -15.33
N ALA A 234 -16.95 6.08 -14.27
CA ALA A 234 -17.40 4.72 -13.97
C ALA A 234 -17.85 4.62 -12.50
N MET A 235 -19.03 4.05 -12.28
CA MET A 235 -19.53 3.72 -10.95
C MET A 235 -18.86 2.45 -10.45
N ASP A 236 -18.58 2.37 -9.15
CA ASP A 236 -18.05 1.15 -8.53
C ASP A 236 -19.04 -0.01 -8.74
N PRO A 237 -18.60 -1.18 -9.27
CA PRO A 237 -19.45 -2.35 -9.43
C PRO A 237 -20.02 -2.88 -8.12
N ALA A 238 -19.34 -2.66 -6.99
CA ALA A 238 -19.80 -3.05 -5.66
C ALA A 238 -20.88 -2.12 -5.10
N SER A 239 -21.10 -0.94 -5.70
CA SER A 239 -22.16 -0.02 -5.28
C SER A 239 -23.49 -0.43 -5.91
N ASP A 240 -24.51 -0.73 -5.12
CA ASP A 240 -25.87 -0.98 -5.62
C ASP A 240 -26.71 0.30 -5.76
N GLN A 241 -26.21 1.42 -5.22
CA GLN A 241 -26.93 2.69 -5.13
C GLN A 241 -26.32 3.78 -6.02
N GLY A 242 -27.19 4.65 -6.53
CA GLY A 242 -26.80 5.76 -7.41
C GLY A 242 -27.02 5.47 -8.90
N PHE A 243 -26.82 6.50 -9.73
CA PHE A 243 -27.02 6.42 -11.17
C PHE A 243 -26.17 7.44 -11.92
N LEU A 244 -26.01 7.21 -13.23
CA LEU A 244 -25.50 8.18 -14.19
C LEU A 244 -26.53 8.38 -15.30
N LYS A 245 -26.83 9.64 -15.61
CA LYS A 245 -27.77 10.04 -16.65
C LYS A 245 -27.08 10.95 -17.67
N PRO A 246 -26.67 10.41 -18.84
CA PRO A 246 -26.02 11.21 -19.88
C PRO A 246 -27.02 12.08 -20.64
N SER A 247 -26.61 13.31 -20.95
CA SER A 247 -27.23 14.18 -21.95
C SER A 247 -26.49 14.04 -23.27
N ILE A 248 -27.11 13.37 -24.24
CA ILE A 248 -26.51 13.05 -25.54
C ILE A 248 -26.99 14.05 -26.60
N LYS A 249 -26.04 14.72 -27.27
CA LYS A 249 -26.34 15.66 -28.36
C LYS A 249 -26.25 14.96 -29.72
N ASN A 250 -27.28 15.15 -30.55
CA ASN A 250 -27.40 14.59 -31.90
C ASN A 250 -27.23 13.06 -31.98
N GLY A 251 -27.46 12.34 -30.88
CA GLY A 251 -27.18 10.90 -30.78
C GLY A 251 -25.70 10.52 -30.89
N LYS A 252 -24.77 11.49 -30.84
CA LYS A 252 -23.35 11.26 -31.16
C LYS A 252 -22.39 11.41 -29.98
N TYR A 253 -22.62 12.34 -29.06
CA TYR A 253 -21.68 12.58 -27.96
C TYR A 253 -22.35 13.13 -26.70
N ILE A 254 -21.67 12.97 -25.57
CA ILE A 254 -22.16 13.43 -24.27
C ILE A 254 -21.72 14.88 -24.05
N THR A 255 -22.66 15.74 -23.65
CA THR A 255 -22.38 17.13 -23.23
C THR A 255 -22.33 17.28 -21.72
N LYS A 256 -23.13 16.47 -21.01
CA LYS A 256 -23.25 16.49 -19.56
C LYS A 256 -23.65 15.11 -19.04
N VAL A 257 -23.20 14.75 -17.85
CA VAL A 257 -23.72 13.61 -17.08
C VAL A 257 -24.23 14.13 -15.75
N ASP A 258 -25.50 13.87 -15.45
CA ASP A 258 -26.06 14.06 -14.12
C ASP A 258 -25.95 12.75 -13.35
N GLY A 259 -25.46 12.80 -12.11
CA GLY A 259 -25.24 11.62 -11.30
C GLY A 259 -25.74 11.78 -9.88
N GLN A 260 -25.93 10.64 -9.22
CA GLN A 260 -26.22 10.55 -7.80
C GLN A 260 -25.44 9.39 -7.20
N HIS A 261 -24.84 9.59 -6.03
CA HIS A 261 -24.16 8.55 -5.27
C HIS A 261 -24.33 8.82 -3.77
N PRO A 262 -24.46 7.79 -2.90
CA PRO A 262 -24.68 7.98 -1.47
C PRO A 262 -23.69 8.94 -0.80
N ASP A 263 -22.38 8.77 -1.07
CA ASP A 263 -21.33 9.59 -0.44
C ASP A 263 -21.07 10.94 -1.13
N LEU A 264 -21.54 11.13 -2.37
CA LEU A 264 -21.26 12.37 -3.14
C LEU A 264 -22.49 13.27 -3.28
N GLY A 265 -23.67 12.78 -2.88
CA GLY A 265 -24.94 13.42 -3.17
C GLY A 265 -25.26 13.42 -4.67
N SER A 266 -26.06 14.40 -5.11
CA SER A 266 -26.22 14.68 -6.54
C SER A 266 -25.00 15.43 -7.06
N PHE A 267 -24.64 15.21 -8.32
CA PHE A 267 -23.54 15.91 -8.98
C PHE A 267 -23.78 16.01 -10.49
N SER A 268 -22.99 16.85 -11.15
CA SER A 268 -22.94 16.87 -12.61
C SER A 268 -21.53 16.99 -13.15
N LEU A 269 -21.28 16.33 -14.28
CA LEU A 269 -20.02 16.38 -15.02
C LEU A 269 -20.28 17.00 -16.39
N ASN A 270 -19.69 18.16 -16.66
CA ASN A 270 -19.86 18.87 -17.94
C ASN A 270 -18.63 18.64 -18.82
N PHE A 271 -18.88 18.33 -20.10
CA PHE A 271 -17.87 18.06 -21.10
C PHE A 271 -17.71 19.28 -22.00
N GLY A 272 -16.60 20.02 -21.81
CA GLY A 272 -16.28 21.22 -22.57
C GLY A 272 -16.17 21.01 -24.08
N LYS A 273 -16.04 22.11 -24.82
CA LYS A 273 -15.68 22.03 -26.24
C LYS A 273 -14.16 21.95 -26.35
N ALA A 274 -13.68 21.13 -27.26
CA ALA A 274 -12.26 21.06 -27.62
C ALA A 274 -12.02 21.84 -28.92
N SER A 275 -10.92 22.60 -28.98
CA SER A 275 -10.46 23.20 -30.24
C SER A 275 -10.02 22.10 -31.22
N ASN A 276 -10.09 22.40 -32.52
CA ASN A 276 -9.67 21.49 -33.60
C ASN A 276 -10.32 20.09 -33.55
N THR A 277 -11.56 20.02 -33.04
CA THR A 277 -12.33 18.77 -32.98
C THR A 277 -12.84 18.38 -34.36
N VAL A 278 -12.45 17.19 -34.81
CA VAL A 278 -12.98 16.55 -36.03
C VAL A 278 -14.32 15.89 -35.74
N MET A 279 -14.37 15.13 -34.65
CA MET A 279 -15.54 14.35 -34.27
C MET A 279 -15.59 14.10 -32.76
N ARG A 280 -16.81 13.87 -32.28
CA ARG A 280 -17.07 13.46 -30.89
C ARG A 280 -17.99 12.26 -30.88
N ASN A 281 -17.64 11.31 -30.03
CA ASN A 281 -18.34 10.04 -29.88
C ASN A 281 -18.52 9.71 -28.41
N PHE A 282 -19.42 8.79 -28.08
CA PHE A 282 -19.55 8.29 -26.72
C PHE A 282 -19.71 6.77 -26.69
N MET A 283 -19.47 6.22 -25.51
CA MET A 283 -19.83 4.87 -25.14
C MET A 283 -20.63 4.91 -23.83
N ALA A 284 -21.63 4.05 -23.73
CA ALA A 284 -22.38 3.81 -22.49
C ALA A 284 -22.54 2.30 -22.27
N ALA A 285 -22.15 1.82 -21.10
CA ALA A 285 -22.20 0.40 -20.75
C ALA A 285 -22.64 0.20 -19.29
N ASP A 286 -22.92 -1.06 -18.96
CA ASP A 286 -23.14 -1.51 -17.59
C ASP A 286 -21.87 -1.40 -16.72
N ALA A 287 -21.96 -1.84 -15.46
CA ALA A 287 -20.83 -1.79 -14.55
C ALA A 287 -19.65 -2.62 -15.10
N VAL A 288 -18.47 -2.02 -15.07
CA VAL A 288 -17.21 -2.63 -15.51
C VAL A 288 -16.26 -2.61 -14.32
N ASP A 289 -15.57 -3.74 -14.10
CA ASP A 289 -14.46 -3.78 -13.15
C ASP A 289 -13.45 -2.67 -13.50
N PHE A 290 -13.04 -1.88 -12.51
CA PHE A 290 -12.10 -0.78 -12.73
C PHE A 290 -10.77 -1.23 -13.36
N ALA A 291 -10.36 -2.48 -13.13
CA ALA A 291 -9.19 -3.09 -13.76
C ALA A 291 -9.31 -3.28 -15.29
N LEU A 292 -10.53 -3.20 -15.84
CA LEU A 292 -10.85 -3.51 -17.24
C LEU A 292 -11.40 -2.30 -18.02
N LEU A 293 -11.33 -1.09 -17.47
CA LEU A 293 -11.94 0.09 -18.11
C LEU A 293 -11.33 0.41 -19.48
N LYS A 294 -10.01 0.21 -19.65
CA LYS A 294 -9.33 0.40 -20.94
C LYS A 294 -9.80 -0.63 -21.96
N GLU A 295 -9.83 -1.91 -21.57
CA GLU A 295 -10.25 -3.04 -22.39
C GLU A 295 -11.73 -2.91 -22.80
N ALA A 296 -12.59 -2.50 -21.87
CA ALA A 296 -14.00 -2.22 -22.14
C ALA A 296 -14.17 -1.05 -23.11
N THR A 297 -13.41 0.04 -22.92
CA THR A 297 -13.40 1.19 -23.84
C THR A 297 -13.02 0.74 -25.25
N ILE A 298 -11.92 -0.01 -25.39
CA ILE A 298 -11.45 -0.54 -26.66
C ILE A 298 -12.50 -1.47 -27.30
N THR A 299 -13.11 -2.35 -26.53
CA THR A 299 -14.16 -3.26 -27.03
C THR A 299 -15.39 -2.48 -27.53
N GLY A 300 -15.66 -1.31 -26.97
CA GLY A 300 -16.70 -0.38 -27.42
C GLY A 300 -16.30 0.53 -28.59
N THR A 301 -15.09 0.39 -29.14
CA THR A 301 -14.66 1.13 -30.34
C THR A 301 -14.94 0.35 -31.62
N GLY A 302 -15.19 1.10 -32.70
CA GLY A 302 -15.25 0.60 -34.06
C GLY A 302 -14.75 1.65 -35.04
N PHE A 303 -14.69 1.33 -36.32
CA PHE A 303 -14.28 2.29 -37.34
C PHE A 303 -15.46 3.10 -37.87
N GLY A 304 -15.24 4.40 -38.03
CA GLY A 304 -16.19 5.36 -38.55
C GLY A 304 -15.63 6.14 -39.72
N GLN A 305 -16.45 6.30 -40.75
CA GLN A 305 -16.13 7.21 -41.85
C GLN A 305 -16.44 8.65 -41.45
N TYR A 306 -15.47 9.54 -41.69
CA TYR A 306 -15.65 10.98 -41.60
C TYR A 306 -15.52 11.59 -43.00
N ASN A 307 -16.59 12.22 -43.48
CA ASN A 307 -16.59 12.98 -44.73
C ASN A 307 -16.38 14.45 -44.37
N GLY A 308 -15.12 14.89 -44.41
CA GLY A 308 -14.72 16.28 -44.17
C GLY A 308 -15.05 17.26 -45.29
N GLY A 309 -15.83 16.84 -46.30
CA GLY A 309 -16.19 17.64 -47.48
C GLY A 309 -17.29 17.00 -48.32
N ASN A 310 -17.68 17.66 -49.42
CA ASN A 310 -18.69 17.20 -50.37
C ASN A 310 -18.21 16.07 -51.31
N ASP A 311 -16.94 15.69 -51.24
CA ASP A 311 -16.34 14.64 -52.07
C ASP A 311 -16.14 13.36 -51.25
N ALA A 312 -16.75 12.26 -51.71
CA ALA A 312 -16.65 10.96 -51.07
C ALA A 312 -15.25 10.33 -51.18
N SER A 313 -14.39 10.86 -52.06
CA SER A 313 -13.02 10.36 -52.29
C SER A 313 -12.00 10.80 -51.21
N THR A 314 -12.33 11.76 -50.33
CA THR A 314 -11.47 12.23 -49.23
C THR A 314 -11.87 11.69 -47.86
N ALA A 315 -12.62 10.59 -47.82
CA ALA A 315 -13.12 10.01 -46.59
C ALA A 315 -11.99 9.50 -45.69
N SER A 316 -11.89 10.05 -44.48
CA SER A 316 -10.96 9.57 -43.45
C SER A 316 -11.66 8.55 -42.55
N PHE A 317 -10.97 7.49 -42.17
CA PHE A 317 -11.48 6.49 -41.23
C PHE A 317 -10.80 6.68 -39.88
N TYR A 318 -11.61 6.89 -38.85
CA TYR A 318 -11.14 7.02 -37.47
C TYR A 318 -11.76 5.93 -36.63
N MET A 319 -11.02 5.46 -35.63
CA MET A 319 -11.65 4.70 -34.57
C MET A 319 -12.49 5.64 -33.70
N GLN A 320 -13.69 5.20 -33.39
CA GLN A 320 -14.68 5.94 -32.64
C GLN A 320 -15.48 5.04 -31.70
N LEU A 321 -15.91 5.58 -30.57
CA LEU A 321 -16.84 4.92 -29.67
C LEU A 321 -18.22 4.73 -30.32
N MET A 322 -18.83 3.56 -30.08
CA MET A 322 -20.01 3.06 -30.81
C MET A 322 -21.37 3.29 -30.12
N GLY A 323 -21.44 4.12 -29.08
CA GLY A 323 -22.67 4.38 -28.33
C GLY A 323 -22.95 3.33 -27.25
N TYR A 324 -24.19 2.83 -27.16
CA TYR A 324 -24.58 1.87 -26.12
C TYR A 324 -24.00 0.47 -26.38
N VAL A 325 -23.50 -0.18 -25.33
CA VAL A 325 -22.87 -1.51 -25.37
C VAL A 325 -23.49 -2.40 -24.27
N PRO A 326 -24.01 -3.60 -24.60
CA PRO A 326 -24.12 -4.20 -25.94
C PRO A 326 -25.14 -3.49 -26.85
N ARG A 327 -24.88 -3.48 -28.17
CA ARG A 327 -25.73 -2.78 -29.17
C ARG A 327 -27.12 -3.40 -29.34
N ASP A 328 -27.26 -4.68 -29.04
CA ASP A 328 -28.48 -5.48 -29.30
C ASP A 328 -29.45 -5.49 -28.12
N HIS A 329 -29.09 -4.84 -27.01
CA HIS A 329 -29.99 -4.65 -25.88
C HIS A 329 -30.58 -3.25 -25.90
N PRO A 330 -31.83 -3.05 -25.41
CA PRO A 330 -32.32 -1.70 -25.18
C PRO A 330 -31.29 -0.94 -24.35
N PRO A 331 -31.02 0.36 -24.66
CA PRO A 331 -30.02 1.14 -23.95
C PRO A 331 -30.23 0.92 -22.47
N THR A 332 -29.20 0.43 -21.78
CA THR A 332 -29.28 0.13 -20.36
C THR A 332 -29.87 1.37 -19.71
N GLN A 333 -31.08 1.26 -19.14
CA GLN A 333 -31.82 2.45 -18.72
C GLN A 333 -31.02 3.30 -17.73
N ASN A 334 -30.03 2.67 -17.08
CA ASN A 334 -29.07 3.26 -16.15
C ASN A 334 -27.63 2.78 -16.46
N PRO A 335 -26.91 3.40 -17.41
CA PRO A 335 -25.52 3.05 -17.66
C PRO A 335 -24.66 3.37 -16.44
N ARG A 336 -23.64 2.54 -16.19
CA ARG A 336 -22.72 2.68 -15.04
C ARG A 336 -21.28 2.98 -15.46
N PHE A 337 -20.99 2.85 -16.75
CA PHE A 337 -19.75 3.30 -17.35
C PHE A 337 -20.06 4.19 -18.56
N LEU A 338 -19.57 5.42 -18.53
CA LEU A 338 -19.72 6.39 -19.61
C LEU A 338 -18.36 6.89 -20.05
N ALA A 339 -18.09 6.84 -21.35
CA ALA A 339 -16.88 7.38 -21.94
C ALA A 339 -17.24 8.34 -23.08
N ASN A 340 -16.57 9.48 -23.16
CA ASN A 340 -16.79 10.51 -24.18
C ASN A 340 -15.47 10.83 -24.88
N GLN A 341 -15.44 10.60 -26.18
CA GLN A 341 -14.27 10.75 -27.04
C GLN A 341 -14.27 12.11 -27.74
N TYR A 342 -13.11 12.76 -27.74
CA TYR A 342 -12.75 13.87 -28.60
C TYR A 342 -11.69 13.37 -29.59
N THR A 343 -12.00 13.40 -30.87
CA THR A 343 -11.00 13.19 -31.93
C THR A 343 -10.60 14.56 -32.47
N VAL A 344 -9.33 14.90 -32.34
CA VAL A 344 -8.79 16.25 -32.58
C VAL A 344 -7.57 16.17 -33.50
N ILE A 345 -7.35 17.21 -34.30
CA ILE A 345 -6.14 17.35 -35.13
C ILE A 345 -5.22 18.39 -34.49
N GLY A 346 -3.93 18.05 -34.36
CA GLY A 346 -2.92 18.95 -33.82
C GLY A 346 -3.23 19.41 -32.40
N SER A 347 -3.13 20.72 -32.15
CA SER A 347 -3.30 21.27 -30.81
C SER A 347 -4.76 21.29 -30.34
N THR A 348 -4.99 20.94 -29.08
CA THR A 348 -6.32 21.02 -28.49
C THR A 348 -6.29 21.50 -27.04
N LYS A 349 -7.42 22.07 -26.61
CA LYS A 349 -7.67 22.48 -25.23
C LYS A 349 -9.14 22.28 -24.89
N PHE A 350 -9.41 21.61 -23.77
CA PHE A 350 -10.77 21.49 -23.23
C PHE A 350 -10.80 21.29 -21.72
N ASP A 351 -11.92 21.68 -21.12
CA ASP A 351 -12.19 21.55 -19.70
C ASP A 351 -13.25 20.48 -19.43
N ILE A 352 -13.07 19.73 -18.35
CA ILE A 352 -14.05 18.84 -17.77
C ILE A 352 -14.37 19.35 -16.37
N VAL A 353 -15.64 19.67 -16.14
CA VAL A 353 -16.10 20.41 -14.95
C VAL A 353 -17.04 19.53 -14.14
N TYR A 354 -16.61 19.15 -12.94
CA TYR A 354 -17.43 18.50 -11.93
C TYR A 354 -18.04 19.52 -10.97
N GLU A 355 -19.34 19.41 -10.77
CA GLU A 355 -20.14 20.31 -9.98
C GLU A 355 -20.95 19.50 -8.95
N SER A 356 -20.70 19.71 -7.65
CA SER A 356 -21.46 19.08 -6.58
C SER A 356 -22.86 19.71 -6.44
N GLY A 357 -23.90 18.90 -6.26
CA GLY A 357 -25.26 19.38 -6.08
C GLY A 357 -25.51 20.10 -4.75
N SER A 358 -24.60 19.99 -3.77
CA SER A 358 -24.73 20.68 -2.48
C SER A 358 -24.29 22.14 -2.51
N LEU A 359 -23.69 22.63 -3.59
CA LEU A 359 -23.17 24.00 -3.67
C LEU A 359 -24.02 24.90 -4.57
N LYS A 360 -24.29 26.11 -4.07
CA LYS A 360 -24.73 27.24 -4.89
C LYS A 360 -23.49 28.00 -5.37
N ARG A 361 -23.40 28.23 -6.67
CA ARG A 361 -22.24 28.89 -7.29
C ARG A 361 -22.67 29.97 -8.29
N LEU A 362 -21.86 31.01 -8.40
CA LEU A 362 -22.08 32.12 -9.33
C LEU A 362 -21.58 31.81 -10.74
N ASN A 363 -20.55 30.97 -10.85
CA ASN A 363 -19.88 30.65 -12.11
C ASN A 363 -19.32 29.22 -12.14
N LYS A 364 -19.05 28.73 -13.34
CA LYS A 364 -18.37 27.45 -13.60
C LYS A 364 -16.87 27.63 -13.58
N LEU A 365 -16.14 26.67 -13.02
CA LEU A 365 -14.67 26.65 -12.98
C LEU A 365 -14.11 26.21 -14.35
N THR A 366 -14.24 27.06 -15.36
CA THR A 366 -13.83 26.78 -16.75
C THR A 366 -13.36 28.05 -17.45
N GLY A 367 -12.66 27.93 -18.58
CA GLY A 367 -12.14 29.05 -19.35
C GLY A 367 -11.27 29.97 -18.49
N ASN A 368 -11.48 31.28 -18.59
CA ASN A 368 -10.70 32.30 -17.87
C ASN A 368 -10.79 32.16 -16.34
N ILE A 369 -11.90 31.66 -15.81
CA ILE A 369 -12.08 31.48 -14.36
C ILE A 369 -11.18 30.35 -13.86
N PHE A 370 -11.03 29.30 -14.67
CA PHE A 370 -10.07 28.24 -14.39
C PHE A 370 -8.64 28.77 -14.47
N ASP A 371 -8.30 29.57 -15.49
CA ASP A 371 -6.95 30.15 -15.65
C ASP A 371 -6.55 31.03 -14.45
N GLN A 372 -7.46 31.90 -14.00
CA GLN A 372 -7.23 32.76 -12.84
C GLN A 372 -7.02 31.96 -11.56
N GLU A 373 -7.86 30.96 -11.30
CA GLU A 373 -7.71 30.13 -10.11
C GLU A 373 -6.44 29.29 -10.18
N LEU A 374 -6.11 28.68 -11.34
CA LEU A 374 -4.88 27.91 -11.50
C LEU A 374 -3.64 28.77 -11.23
N GLN A 375 -3.56 29.96 -11.84
CA GLN A 375 -2.42 30.86 -11.66
C GLN A 375 -2.24 31.27 -10.20
N LYS A 376 -3.35 31.59 -9.52
CA LYS A 376 -3.34 31.87 -8.08
C LYS A 376 -2.75 30.70 -7.27
N ARG A 377 -3.16 29.46 -7.57
CA ARG A 377 -2.64 28.28 -6.84
C ARG A 377 -1.17 28.00 -7.11
N ILE A 378 -0.71 28.23 -8.34
CA ILE A 378 0.71 28.15 -8.70
C ILE A 378 1.54 29.16 -7.89
N GLU A 379 1.07 30.40 -7.76
CA GLU A 379 1.73 31.44 -6.97
C GLU A 379 1.77 31.08 -5.47
N GLU A 380 0.65 30.63 -4.90
CA GLU A 380 0.56 30.16 -3.51
C GLU A 380 1.50 28.98 -3.25
N PHE A 381 1.57 28.02 -4.16
CA PHE A 381 2.48 26.88 -4.06
C PHE A 381 3.94 27.31 -4.09
N ASN A 382 4.32 28.15 -5.06
CA ASN A 382 5.70 28.60 -5.21
C ASN A 382 6.17 29.41 -4.00
N GLN A 383 5.30 30.25 -3.45
CA GLN A 383 5.59 30.99 -2.22
C GLN A 383 5.78 30.03 -1.04
N LYS A 384 4.80 29.13 -0.80
CA LYS A 384 4.88 28.16 0.30
C LYS A 384 6.09 27.22 0.17
N PHE A 385 6.43 26.81 -1.04
CA PHE A 385 7.59 25.95 -1.31
C PHE A 385 8.88 26.64 -0.89
N GLU A 386 9.04 27.91 -1.26
CA GLU A 386 10.21 28.67 -0.83
C GLU A 386 10.21 28.88 0.69
N ASP A 387 9.07 29.23 1.30
CA ASP A 387 8.95 29.43 2.75
C ASP A 387 9.20 28.14 3.55
N THR A 388 9.01 26.97 2.95
CA THR A 388 9.22 25.68 3.61
C THR A 388 10.66 25.20 3.46
N PHE A 389 11.21 25.26 2.25
CA PHE A 389 12.48 24.62 1.93
C PHE A 389 13.66 25.59 1.81
N HIS A 390 13.39 26.88 1.59
CA HIS A 390 14.38 27.95 1.41
C HIS A 390 15.46 27.58 0.39
N LEU A 391 15.06 27.01 -0.75
CA LEU A 391 16.02 26.50 -1.74
C LEU A 391 16.68 27.63 -2.55
N LYS A 392 16.01 28.77 -2.78
CA LYS A 392 16.66 29.93 -3.43
C LYS A 392 17.81 30.46 -2.60
N GLU A 393 17.68 30.43 -1.28
CA GLU A 393 18.74 30.87 -0.37
C GLU A 393 19.89 29.85 -0.26
N LYS A 394 19.57 28.54 -0.35
CA LYS A 394 20.53 27.44 -0.13
C LYS A 394 21.27 27.00 -1.39
N MET A 395 20.65 27.13 -2.56
CA MET A 395 21.12 26.55 -3.81
C MET A 395 21.53 27.66 -4.78
N GLN A 396 22.62 27.45 -5.51
CA GLN A 396 23.17 28.45 -6.44
C GLN A 396 22.50 28.43 -7.83
N ALA A 397 21.73 27.39 -8.15
CA ALA A 397 21.15 27.19 -9.49
C ALA A 397 19.67 26.79 -9.42
N ASP A 398 18.86 27.42 -10.28
CA ASP A 398 17.39 27.23 -10.33
C ASP A 398 16.97 25.79 -10.63
N VAL A 399 17.82 25.03 -11.34
CA VAL A 399 17.56 23.61 -11.64
C VAL A 399 17.29 22.78 -10.37
N TYR A 400 17.93 23.11 -9.24
CA TYR A 400 17.71 22.39 -7.99
C TYR A 400 16.37 22.74 -7.34
N ILE A 401 15.88 23.95 -7.55
CA ILE A 401 14.55 24.38 -7.11
C ILE A 401 13.50 23.60 -7.88
N GLU A 402 13.65 23.52 -9.21
CA GLU A 402 12.73 22.78 -10.08
C GLU A 402 12.73 21.27 -9.77
N VAL A 403 13.91 20.67 -9.57
CA VAL A 403 14.01 19.26 -9.11
C VAL A 403 13.30 19.07 -7.77
N GLY A 404 13.46 20.00 -6.83
CA GLY A 404 12.77 19.96 -5.53
C GLY A 404 11.25 20.03 -5.66
N LYS A 405 10.74 20.95 -6.50
CA LYS A 405 9.30 21.07 -6.78
C LYS A 405 8.77 19.81 -7.44
N HIS A 406 9.47 19.25 -8.43
CA HIS A 406 9.05 18.03 -9.10
C HIS A 406 9.03 16.83 -8.13
N ALA A 407 10.03 16.71 -7.25
CA ALA A 407 10.09 15.64 -6.25
C ALA A 407 8.89 15.69 -5.29
N LEU A 408 8.61 16.88 -4.73
CA LEU A 408 7.45 17.08 -3.86
C LEU A 408 6.13 16.87 -4.60
N SER A 409 5.99 17.44 -5.79
CA SER A 409 4.76 17.41 -6.58
C SER A 409 4.44 15.99 -7.04
N ASN A 410 5.44 15.20 -7.45
CA ASN A 410 5.21 13.80 -7.76
C ASN A 410 4.86 12.99 -6.52
N MET A 411 5.46 13.25 -5.36
CA MET A 411 5.09 12.57 -4.12
C MET A 411 3.62 12.84 -3.75
N LEU A 412 3.19 14.09 -3.83
CA LEU A 412 1.82 14.51 -3.47
C LEU A 412 0.78 14.13 -4.52
N GLY A 413 1.08 14.34 -5.80
CA GLY A 413 0.19 14.01 -6.93
C GLY A 413 0.10 12.52 -7.23
N SER A 414 0.90 11.69 -6.58
CA SER A 414 0.86 10.22 -6.69
C SER A 414 0.20 9.55 -5.47
N MET A 415 -0.36 10.31 -4.52
CA MET A 415 -1.13 9.70 -3.44
C MET A 415 -2.32 8.91 -3.99
N GLY A 416 -2.67 7.82 -3.32
CA GLY A 416 -3.76 6.93 -3.69
C GLY A 416 -4.76 6.74 -2.55
N TYR A 417 -6.00 6.45 -2.92
CA TYR A 417 -7.04 5.98 -2.02
C TYR A 417 -7.50 4.60 -2.48
N PHE A 418 -7.34 3.62 -1.60
CA PHE A 418 -7.55 2.21 -1.87
C PHE A 418 -8.62 1.67 -0.92
N HIS A 419 -9.52 0.84 -1.45
CA HIS A 419 -10.58 0.21 -0.68
C HIS A 419 -10.82 -1.22 -1.18
N GLY A 420 -11.05 -2.15 -0.27
CA GLY A 420 -11.29 -3.57 -0.60
C GLY A 420 -10.73 -4.52 0.45
N SER A 421 -10.67 -5.81 0.14
CA SER A 421 -10.12 -6.82 1.04
C SER A 421 -8.72 -7.23 0.60
N ALA A 422 -7.80 -7.37 1.55
CA ALA A 422 -6.49 -7.99 1.31
C ALA A 422 -6.62 -9.53 1.36
N LYS A 423 -5.73 -10.25 0.68
CA LYS A 423 -5.59 -11.71 0.83
C LYS A 423 -4.51 -12.01 1.85
N VAL A 424 -4.88 -12.70 2.94
CA VAL A 424 -3.96 -12.99 4.04
C VAL A 424 -3.90 -14.48 4.36
N ALA A 425 -2.78 -14.94 4.89
CA ALA A 425 -2.59 -16.30 5.36
C ALA A 425 -1.73 -16.33 6.63
N SER A 426 -1.86 -17.41 7.39
CA SER A 426 -1.11 -17.63 8.63
C SER A 426 -0.72 -19.10 8.79
N GLN A 427 0.02 -19.41 9.85
CA GLN A 427 0.33 -20.79 10.22
C GLN A 427 -0.92 -21.62 10.57
N TYR A 428 -1.99 -20.97 11.05
CA TYR A 428 -3.26 -21.62 11.41
C TYR A 428 -4.27 -21.60 10.25
N THR A 429 -4.05 -20.74 9.27
CA THR A 429 -4.87 -20.60 8.06
C THR A 429 -3.95 -20.58 6.83
N PRO A 430 -3.46 -21.75 6.37
CA PRO A 430 -2.49 -21.82 5.27
C PRO A 430 -3.07 -21.40 3.92
N GLN A 431 -4.39 -21.54 3.75
CA GLN A 431 -5.09 -21.10 2.54
C GLN A 431 -5.42 -19.61 2.65
N PRO A 432 -5.23 -18.81 1.58
CA PRO A 432 -5.53 -17.39 1.63
C PRO A 432 -7.00 -17.12 1.97
N VAL A 433 -7.24 -16.25 2.94
CA VAL A 433 -8.56 -15.75 3.33
C VAL A 433 -8.66 -14.24 3.14
N PRO A 434 -9.85 -13.69 2.88
CA PRO A 434 -10.02 -12.25 2.81
C PRO A 434 -9.89 -11.59 4.19
N TYR A 435 -9.21 -10.45 4.24
CA TYR A 435 -9.13 -9.54 5.38
C TYR A 435 -9.63 -8.16 4.97
N GLY A 436 -10.76 -7.74 5.53
CA GLY A 436 -11.39 -6.46 5.20
C GLY A 436 -12.92 -6.48 5.25
N PRO A 437 -13.58 -5.45 4.68
CA PRO A 437 -12.97 -4.40 3.86
C PRO A 437 -12.04 -3.47 4.67
N LEU A 438 -10.95 -3.07 4.03
CA LEU A 438 -9.96 -2.13 4.53
C LEU A 438 -9.96 -0.88 3.64
N THR A 439 -9.48 0.22 4.20
CA THR A 439 -9.31 1.49 3.50
C THR A 439 -7.92 2.03 3.78
N LEU A 440 -7.21 2.43 2.73
CA LEU A 440 -5.89 3.04 2.83
C LEU A 440 -5.81 4.33 2.01
N PHE A 441 -5.44 5.42 2.67
CA PHE A 441 -4.98 6.65 2.04
C PHE A 441 -3.47 6.77 2.24
N SER A 442 -2.70 6.73 1.16
CA SER A 442 -1.26 6.46 1.21
C SER A 442 -0.53 7.01 -0.01
N THR A 443 0.76 7.30 0.14
CA THR A 443 1.65 7.52 -1.00
C THR A 443 2.04 6.19 -1.65
N VAL A 444 2.61 6.23 -2.85
CA VAL A 444 3.05 5.01 -3.55
C VAL A 444 4.51 5.15 -4.00
N PRO A 445 5.35 4.09 -3.93
CA PRO A 445 6.74 4.19 -4.35
C PRO A 445 6.91 4.55 -5.83
N SER A 446 6.02 4.04 -6.68
CA SER A 446 6.03 4.31 -8.12
C SER A 446 4.66 4.11 -8.73
N ARG A 447 4.17 5.10 -9.49
CA ARG A 447 2.92 5.01 -10.24
C ARG A 447 2.92 3.89 -11.29
N SER A 448 4.08 3.56 -11.85
CA SER A 448 4.20 2.56 -12.92
C SER A 448 4.57 1.16 -12.43
N PHE A 449 5.25 1.00 -11.30
CA PHE A 449 5.64 -0.34 -10.81
C PHE A 449 4.89 -0.76 -9.56
N PHE A 450 4.75 0.18 -8.63
CA PHE A 450 4.27 -0.08 -7.28
C PHE A 450 3.15 0.88 -6.90
N PRO A 451 2.03 0.96 -7.64
CA PRO A 451 0.99 1.96 -7.39
C PRO A 451 0.05 1.55 -6.25
N ARG A 452 0.62 1.22 -5.10
CA ARG A 452 -0.05 0.72 -3.89
C ARG A 452 0.79 1.02 -2.66
N GLY A 453 0.20 0.84 -1.48
CA GLY A 453 0.88 1.13 -0.22
C GLY A 453 1.96 0.09 0.11
N PHE A 454 3.15 0.58 0.47
CA PHE A 454 4.22 -0.20 1.09
C PHE A 454 4.59 0.40 2.44
N LEU A 455 4.52 -0.40 3.51
CA LEU A 455 4.56 0.09 4.89
C LEU A 455 5.88 0.81 5.22
N TRP A 456 7.01 0.26 4.79
CA TRP A 456 8.32 0.83 5.11
C TRP A 456 8.65 2.04 4.22
N ASP A 457 8.34 1.98 2.92
CA ASP A 457 8.49 3.11 2.00
C ASP A 457 7.71 4.34 2.47
N GLU A 458 6.47 4.14 2.96
CA GLU A 458 5.64 5.24 3.46
C GLU A 458 6.37 6.06 4.52
N GLY A 459 7.09 5.41 5.43
CA GLY A 459 7.85 6.13 6.45
C GLY A 459 8.94 7.04 5.86
N PHE A 460 9.56 6.67 4.75
CA PHE A 460 10.49 7.55 4.02
C PHE A 460 9.77 8.66 3.26
N HIS A 461 8.64 8.36 2.64
CA HIS A 461 7.82 9.37 1.94
C HIS A 461 7.38 10.49 2.90
N GLN A 462 7.02 10.11 4.13
CA GLN A 462 6.63 11.06 5.17
C GLN A 462 7.77 11.98 5.65
N LEU A 463 9.05 11.65 5.42
CA LEU A 463 10.15 12.58 5.73
C LEU A 463 10.01 13.90 4.96
N LEU A 464 9.54 13.82 3.70
CA LEU A 464 9.32 14.98 2.85
C LEU A 464 7.97 15.64 3.15
N ILE A 465 6.89 14.84 3.17
CA ILE A 465 5.53 15.37 3.37
C ILE A 465 5.38 16.05 4.73
N PHE A 466 6.02 15.55 5.79
CA PHE A 466 5.96 16.15 7.12
C PHE A 466 6.53 17.57 7.20
N GLN A 467 7.48 17.92 6.31
CA GLN A 467 7.98 19.28 6.18
C GLN A 467 6.96 20.18 5.48
N TRP A 468 6.28 19.65 4.46
CA TRP A 468 5.29 20.39 3.67
C TRP A 468 3.95 20.58 4.38
N ASN A 469 3.46 19.52 5.04
CA ASN A 469 2.13 19.43 5.61
C ASN A 469 2.06 18.30 6.66
N SER A 470 2.23 18.63 7.93
CA SER A 470 2.20 17.66 9.03
C SER A 470 0.82 17.08 9.30
N ASN A 471 -0.26 17.82 9.03
CA ASN A 471 -1.62 17.30 9.12
C ASN A 471 -1.83 16.14 8.15
N LEU A 472 -1.38 16.30 6.89
CA LEU A 472 -1.44 15.24 5.89
C LEU A 472 -0.64 14.01 6.32
N THR A 473 0.56 14.19 6.88
CA THR A 473 1.33 13.07 7.44
C THR A 473 0.59 12.35 8.56
N ARG A 474 -0.07 13.09 9.46
CA ARG A 474 -0.87 12.49 10.55
C ARG A 474 -2.04 11.68 10.00
N GLU A 475 -2.72 12.16 8.96
CA GLU A 475 -3.79 11.42 8.31
C GLU A 475 -3.30 10.13 7.66
N ILE A 476 -2.20 10.18 6.91
CA ILE A 476 -1.65 9.01 6.21
C ILE A 476 -1.18 7.95 7.23
N ILE A 477 -0.41 8.35 8.25
CA ILE A 477 0.02 7.42 9.32
C ILE A 477 -1.20 6.83 10.05
N GLY A 478 -2.23 7.65 10.31
CA GLY A 478 -3.50 7.19 10.87
C GLY A 478 -4.15 6.10 10.01
N SER A 479 -4.21 6.32 8.69
CA SER A 479 -4.78 5.36 7.75
C SER A 479 -4.05 4.02 7.75
N TRP A 480 -2.72 4.04 7.88
CA TRP A 480 -1.92 2.81 7.97
C TRP A 480 -2.12 2.07 9.29
N LEU A 481 -2.10 2.78 10.42
CA LEU A 481 -2.32 2.18 11.74
C LEU A 481 -3.73 1.58 11.89
N ASP A 482 -4.71 2.08 11.12
CA ASP A 482 -6.07 1.56 11.09
C ASP A 482 -6.21 0.22 10.33
N LEU A 483 -5.19 -0.22 9.57
CA LEU A 483 -5.17 -1.53 8.89
C LEU A 483 -4.84 -2.70 9.83
N MET A 484 -4.42 -2.39 11.05
CA MET A 484 -3.90 -3.35 12.02
C MET A 484 -4.90 -4.44 12.42
N ASN A 485 -4.44 -5.70 12.46
CA ASN A 485 -5.23 -6.81 12.98
C ASN A 485 -5.29 -6.83 14.52
N VAL A 486 -5.97 -7.80 15.10
CA VAL A 486 -6.13 -7.93 16.56
C VAL A 486 -4.83 -8.11 17.33
N GLU A 487 -3.77 -8.61 16.71
CA GLU A 487 -2.46 -8.83 17.34
C GLU A 487 -1.52 -7.63 17.25
N GLY A 488 -1.79 -6.67 16.36
CA GLY A 488 -0.87 -5.57 16.10
C GLY A 488 -0.14 -5.64 14.76
N TRP A 489 -0.37 -6.69 13.95
CA TRP A 489 0.24 -6.83 12.62
C TRP A 489 -0.40 -5.89 11.60
N ILE A 490 0.44 -5.36 10.71
CA ILE A 490 0.05 -4.54 9.56
C ILE A 490 0.65 -5.19 8.30
N PRO A 491 -0.14 -5.46 7.24
CA PRO A 491 0.40 -5.99 5.99
C PRO A 491 1.50 -5.08 5.43
N ARG A 492 2.63 -5.66 5.03
CA ARG A 492 3.76 -4.88 4.47
C ARG A 492 3.44 -4.20 3.15
N GLU A 493 2.64 -4.88 2.34
CA GLU A 493 2.25 -4.49 1.01
C GLU A 493 0.73 -4.59 0.94
N VAL A 494 0.07 -3.46 0.72
CA VAL A 494 -1.37 -3.33 0.88
C VAL A 494 -2.03 -3.33 -0.50
N ILE A 495 -2.59 -4.48 -0.86
CA ILE A 495 -3.22 -4.74 -2.16
C ILE A 495 -4.73 -4.80 -1.94
N LEU A 496 -5.42 -3.72 -2.26
CA LEU A 496 -6.87 -3.60 -2.07
C LEU A 496 -7.55 -3.32 -3.40
N GLY A 497 -8.52 -4.16 -3.76
CA GLY A 497 -9.31 -4.05 -4.98
C GLY A 497 -8.61 -4.61 -6.22
N SER A 498 -9.41 -4.82 -7.27
CA SER A 498 -8.99 -5.45 -8.52
C SER A 498 -7.89 -4.69 -9.26
N GLU A 499 -7.93 -3.35 -9.25
CA GLU A 499 -6.88 -2.53 -9.88
C GLU A 499 -5.50 -2.78 -9.25
N SER A 500 -5.44 -2.88 -7.92
CA SER A 500 -4.20 -3.17 -7.19
C SER A 500 -3.74 -4.60 -7.47
N GLU A 501 -4.65 -5.58 -7.40
CA GLU A 501 -4.33 -6.99 -7.66
C GLU A 501 -3.80 -7.21 -9.08
N ALA A 502 -4.35 -6.54 -10.09
CA ALA A 502 -3.92 -6.65 -11.47
C ALA A 502 -2.49 -6.14 -11.73
N ARG A 503 -1.90 -5.40 -10.79
CA ARG A 503 -0.51 -4.89 -10.85
C ARG A 503 0.48 -5.77 -10.08
N VAL A 504 0.05 -6.90 -9.53
CA VAL A 504 0.88 -7.77 -8.68
C VAL A 504 0.85 -9.20 -9.22
N PRO A 505 2.02 -9.83 -9.45
CA PRO A 505 2.08 -11.26 -9.73
C PRO A 505 1.38 -12.07 -8.63
N ALA A 506 0.65 -13.11 -9.00
CA ALA A 506 -0.23 -13.85 -8.10
C ALA A 506 0.48 -14.38 -6.85
N GLU A 507 1.76 -14.74 -6.96
CA GLU A 507 2.60 -15.22 -5.86
C GLU A 507 2.87 -14.19 -4.75
N PHE A 508 2.76 -12.89 -5.04
CA PHE A 508 3.02 -11.80 -4.08
C PHE A 508 1.74 -11.17 -3.51
N VAL A 509 0.56 -11.58 -3.98
CA VAL A 509 -0.71 -11.00 -3.52
C VAL A 509 -0.99 -11.38 -2.07
N VAL A 510 -0.68 -12.61 -1.67
CA VAL A 510 -1.00 -13.14 -0.33
C VAL A 510 0.01 -12.62 0.70
N GLN A 511 -0.50 -11.92 1.71
CA GLN A 511 0.29 -11.40 2.82
C GLN A 511 0.33 -12.40 3.99
N GLN A 512 1.49 -12.56 4.62
CA GLN A 512 1.72 -13.51 5.70
C GLN A 512 1.87 -12.76 7.03
N ASP A 513 1.12 -13.14 8.05
CA ASP A 513 1.11 -12.44 9.35
C ASP A 513 2.39 -12.57 10.17
N LYS A 514 3.27 -13.52 9.86
CA LYS A 514 4.62 -13.60 10.44
C LYS A 514 5.62 -12.63 9.81
N VAL A 515 5.31 -12.08 8.63
CA VAL A 515 6.20 -11.20 7.87
C VAL A 515 6.05 -9.77 8.37
N ALA A 516 7.13 -9.23 8.92
CA ALA A 516 7.26 -7.84 9.37
C ALA A 516 7.87 -6.94 8.27
N ASN A 517 7.99 -5.65 8.59
CA ASN A 517 8.76 -4.67 7.81
C ASN A 517 9.47 -3.67 8.74
N PRO A 518 10.52 -2.95 8.29
CA PRO A 518 11.16 -1.89 9.06
C PRO A 518 10.14 -0.87 9.58
N PRO A 519 10.11 -0.58 10.89
CA PRO A 519 9.04 0.21 11.48
C PRO A 519 9.35 1.72 11.40
N MET A 520 9.55 2.22 10.18
CA MET A 520 9.98 3.60 9.89
C MET A 520 9.07 4.68 10.50
N PHE A 521 7.79 4.38 10.79
CA PHE A 521 6.92 5.33 11.47
C PHE A 521 7.46 5.77 12.82
N PHE A 522 8.16 4.93 13.60
CA PHE A 522 8.75 5.41 14.85
C PHE A 522 9.73 6.56 14.63
N TYR A 523 10.42 6.62 13.49
CA TYR A 523 11.28 7.75 13.14
C TYR A 523 10.46 9.02 12.92
N ILE A 524 9.34 8.93 12.20
CA ILE A 524 8.44 10.07 12.00
C ILE A 524 7.80 10.50 13.33
N ILE A 525 7.42 9.56 14.19
CA ILE A 525 6.92 9.87 15.53
C ILE A 525 7.97 10.59 16.38
N ARG A 526 9.25 10.20 16.28
CA ARG A 526 10.36 10.93 16.92
C ARG A 526 10.48 12.36 16.38
N MET A 527 10.31 12.56 15.07
CA MET A 527 10.28 13.92 14.49
C MET A 527 9.11 14.75 15.03
N MET A 528 7.92 14.15 15.20
CA MET A 528 6.76 14.81 15.82
C MET A 528 7.04 15.21 17.28
N LEU A 529 7.65 14.32 18.07
CA LEU A 529 8.07 14.61 19.45
C LEU A 529 9.12 15.74 19.50
N ASN A 530 10.08 15.76 18.58
CA ASN A 530 11.05 16.85 18.50
C ASN A 530 10.38 18.18 18.14
N ARG A 531 9.41 18.17 17.21
CA ARG A 531 8.64 19.36 16.81
C ARG A 531 7.87 19.96 17.99
N MET A 532 7.27 19.12 18.85
CA MET A 532 6.60 19.61 20.07
C MET A 532 7.52 20.34 21.05
N ASN A 533 8.82 20.04 21.03
CA ASN A 533 9.82 20.68 21.89
C ASN A 533 10.46 21.93 21.24
N ASP A 534 10.19 22.17 19.96
CA ASP A 534 10.76 23.29 19.23
C ASP A 534 9.86 24.53 19.35
N LYS A 535 10.40 25.57 20.02
CA LYS A 535 9.67 26.80 20.34
C LYS A 535 9.39 27.68 19.12
N SER A 536 9.90 27.33 17.93
CA SER A 536 9.60 28.05 16.69
C SER A 536 8.20 27.76 16.15
N PHE A 537 7.58 26.64 16.55
CA PHE A 537 6.23 26.29 16.12
C PHE A 537 5.19 26.94 17.03
N ASP A 538 4.07 27.35 16.44
CA ASP A 538 2.96 27.92 17.20
C ASP A 538 2.28 26.85 18.10
N LYS A 539 1.46 27.34 19.03
CA LYS A 539 0.76 26.47 19.99
C LYS A 539 -0.22 25.53 19.31
N GLU A 540 -0.84 25.96 18.22
CA GLU A 540 -1.87 25.20 17.51
C GLU A 540 -1.28 23.94 16.86
N GLU A 541 -0.14 24.06 16.16
CA GLU A 541 0.57 22.91 15.58
C GLU A 541 1.12 21.97 16.65
N ILE A 542 1.58 22.49 17.80
CA ILE A 542 2.02 21.67 18.93
C ILE A 542 0.85 20.86 19.50
N GLU A 543 -0.30 21.51 19.74
CA GLU A 543 -1.52 20.86 20.22
C GLU A 543 -2.06 19.83 19.23
N ALA A 544 -2.10 20.16 17.93
CA ALA A 544 -2.50 19.24 16.87
C ALA A 544 -1.57 18.02 16.81
N THR A 545 -0.25 18.23 16.95
CA THR A 545 0.74 17.15 16.99
C THR A 545 0.53 16.25 18.22
N GLN A 546 0.37 16.83 19.40
CA GLN A 546 0.13 16.06 20.62
C GLN A 546 -1.17 15.25 20.55
N ASN A 547 -2.25 15.83 19.99
CA ASN A 547 -3.51 15.16 19.79
C ASN A 547 -3.40 13.99 18.79
N GLY A 548 -2.64 14.17 17.71
CA GLY A 548 -2.32 13.08 16.77
C GLY A 548 -1.58 11.93 17.47
N LEU A 549 -0.50 12.25 18.20
CA LEU A 549 0.28 11.26 18.95
C LEU A 549 -0.57 10.52 19.99
N ARG A 550 -1.50 11.21 20.66
CA ARG A 550 -2.42 10.60 21.64
C ARG A 550 -3.31 9.54 20.99
N LYS A 551 -3.80 9.81 19.78
CA LYS A 551 -4.60 8.84 19.00
C LYS A 551 -3.76 7.67 18.49
N PHE A 552 -2.51 7.92 18.10
CA PHE A 552 -1.60 6.88 17.60
C PHE A 552 -1.13 5.93 18.71
N TYR A 553 -0.91 6.44 19.92
CA TYR A 553 -0.21 5.72 20.99
C TYR A 553 -0.74 4.30 21.29
N PRO A 554 -2.06 4.05 21.41
CA PRO A 554 -2.56 2.69 21.64
C PRO A 554 -2.21 1.70 20.53
N ARG A 555 -2.27 2.15 19.27
CA ARG A 555 -1.91 1.33 18.10
C ARG A 555 -0.40 1.15 17.99
N LEU A 556 0.39 2.19 18.27
CA LEU A 556 1.85 2.06 18.34
C LEU A 556 2.29 1.07 19.43
N LYS A 557 1.62 1.05 20.58
CA LYS A 557 1.84 0.03 21.64
C LYS A 557 1.55 -1.38 21.14
N ALA A 558 0.42 -1.60 20.46
CA ALA A 558 0.08 -2.90 19.88
C ALA A 558 1.10 -3.33 18.82
N TRP A 559 1.45 -2.45 17.88
CA TRP A 559 2.41 -2.74 16.82
C TRP A 559 3.82 -3.01 17.35
N TYR A 560 4.31 -2.20 18.29
CA TYR A 560 5.59 -2.41 18.96
C TYR A 560 5.62 -3.76 19.69
N SER A 561 4.54 -4.10 20.41
CA SER A 561 4.44 -5.37 21.13
C SER A 561 4.44 -6.57 20.18
N TRP A 562 3.74 -6.44 19.04
CA TRP A 562 3.76 -7.45 17.99
C TRP A 562 5.15 -7.61 17.37
N LEU A 563 5.82 -6.53 17.00
CA LEU A 563 7.20 -6.56 16.46
C LEU A 563 8.17 -7.20 17.46
N ASN A 564 8.13 -6.74 18.72
CA ASN A 564 9.02 -7.19 19.77
C ASN A 564 8.86 -8.68 20.09
N SER A 565 7.63 -9.19 20.03
CA SER A 565 7.33 -10.60 20.31
C SER A 565 7.58 -11.49 19.09
N SER A 566 6.99 -11.16 17.94
CA SER A 566 7.01 -12.00 16.73
C SER A 566 8.40 -12.14 16.10
N GLN A 567 9.25 -11.11 16.23
CA GLN A 567 10.57 -11.07 15.61
C GLN A 567 11.72 -11.31 16.59
N SER A 568 11.42 -11.69 17.83
CA SER A 568 12.43 -12.03 18.85
C SER A 568 13.37 -13.15 18.39
N GLY A 569 14.65 -13.07 18.77
CA GLY A 569 15.61 -14.16 18.61
C GLY A 569 15.53 -15.15 19.79
N HIS A 570 16.33 -16.23 19.74
CA HIS A 570 16.38 -17.21 20.84
C HIS A 570 16.97 -16.64 22.14
N ILE A 571 17.84 -15.63 22.05
CA ILE A 571 18.45 -14.99 23.21
C ILE A 571 17.66 -13.71 23.53
N PRO A 572 17.28 -13.47 24.81
CA PRO A 572 16.61 -12.24 25.19
C PRO A 572 17.36 -10.99 24.72
N GLY A 573 16.65 -10.04 24.11
CA GLY A 573 17.23 -8.81 23.55
C GLY A 573 17.83 -8.95 22.14
N THR A 574 17.74 -10.13 21.51
CA THR A 574 18.13 -10.33 20.11
C THR A 574 16.91 -10.44 19.19
N TYR A 575 17.10 -10.23 17.88
CA TYR A 575 16.01 -10.23 16.90
C TYR A 575 16.40 -10.92 15.59
N ARG A 576 15.41 -11.49 14.90
CA ARG A 576 15.56 -12.17 13.61
C ARG A 576 14.33 -11.96 12.73
N TRP A 577 14.56 -11.57 11.48
CA TRP A 577 13.52 -11.48 10.46
C TRP A 577 12.94 -12.86 10.15
N ARG A 578 11.61 -12.97 10.15
CA ARG A 578 10.90 -14.20 9.76
C ARG A 578 10.61 -14.22 8.27
N GLY A 579 10.67 -15.39 7.63
CA GLY A 579 10.26 -15.58 6.23
C GLY A 579 11.38 -15.78 5.21
N ARG A 580 12.65 -15.91 5.64
CA ARG A 580 13.73 -16.38 4.75
C ARG A 580 13.49 -17.83 4.32
N ASN A 581 13.80 -18.15 3.06
CA ASN A 581 13.65 -19.50 2.51
C ASN A 581 14.99 -20.26 2.52
N GLY A 582 15.27 -21.01 3.59
CA GLY A 582 16.52 -21.76 3.71
C GLY A 582 16.65 -22.98 2.80
N THR A 583 15.59 -23.41 2.11
CA THR A 583 15.59 -24.59 1.24
C THR A 583 15.63 -24.24 -0.24
N THR A 584 15.79 -22.97 -0.60
CA THR A 584 15.89 -22.56 -2.00
C THR A 584 17.20 -23.03 -2.61
N ASP A 585 17.13 -23.60 -3.80
CA ASP A 585 18.27 -23.97 -4.67
C ASP A 585 18.40 -23.01 -5.87
N ARG A 586 17.49 -22.03 -5.98
CA ARG A 586 17.42 -21.06 -7.09
C ARG A 586 18.14 -19.76 -6.81
N GLU A 587 18.56 -19.52 -5.57
CA GLU A 587 19.16 -18.27 -5.12
C GLU A 587 20.54 -18.54 -4.52
N LEU A 588 21.53 -17.72 -4.89
CA LEU A 588 22.90 -17.81 -4.34
C LEU A 588 22.92 -17.55 -2.82
N ASN A 589 22.10 -16.60 -2.37
CA ASN A 589 21.85 -16.31 -0.96
C ASN A 589 20.34 -16.14 -0.79
N PRO A 590 19.69 -16.84 0.16
CA PRO A 590 18.26 -16.71 0.34
C PRO A 590 17.83 -15.29 0.69
N LYS A 591 16.83 -14.76 -0.02
CA LYS A 591 16.33 -13.40 0.18
C LYS A 591 15.77 -13.15 1.59
N THR A 592 15.73 -11.87 1.97
CA THR A 592 15.13 -11.37 3.22
C THR A 592 14.18 -10.20 2.95
N LEU A 593 13.11 -10.48 2.18
CA LEU A 593 12.04 -9.53 1.85
C LEU A 593 11.47 -8.71 3.04
N PRO A 594 11.28 -9.30 4.25
CA PRO A 594 10.78 -8.55 5.41
C PRO A 594 11.69 -7.41 5.85
N SER A 595 12.98 -7.42 5.47
CA SER A 595 13.91 -6.37 5.87
C SER A 595 13.83 -5.10 5.01
N GLY A 596 13.14 -5.16 3.86
CA GLY A 596 13.20 -4.12 2.81
C GLY A 596 14.50 -4.13 1.99
N LEU A 597 15.48 -4.97 2.37
CA LEU A 597 16.75 -5.18 1.68
C LEU A 597 16.77 -6.62 1.15
N ASP A 598 16.00 -6.85 0.08
CA ASP A 598 15.60 -8.18 -0.39
C ASP A 598 16.76 -9.15 -0.61
N ASP A 599 17.81 -8.73 -1.32
CA ASP A 599 18.96 -9.54 -1.71
C ASP A 599 20.26 -9.15 -0.99
N TYR A 600 20.18 -8.31 0.05
CA TYR A 600 21.34 -7.99 0.87
C TYR A 600 21.88 -9.28 1.52
N PRO A 601 23.17 -9.61 1.34
CA PRO A 601 23.70 -10.91 1.72
C PRO A 601 23.63 -11.11 3.24
N ARG A 602 23.02 -12.22 3.66
CA ARG A 602 22.98 -12.68 5.05
C ARG A 602 23.62 -14.07 5.16
N ALA A 603 23.40 -14.77 6.28
CA ALA A 603 23.84 -16.15 6.43
C ALA A 603 23.36 -16.99 5.22
N SER A 604 24.28 -17.73 4.60
CA SER A 604 24.03 -18.52 3.40
C SER A 604 23.09 -19.69 3.63
N HIS A 605 23.08 -20.22 4.85
CA HIS A 605 22.20 -21.29 5.31
C HIS A 605 21.31 -20.70 6.40
N PRO A 606 20.12 -20.18 6.05
CA PRO A 606 19.22 -19.60 7.02
C PRO A 606 18.85 -20.61 8.10
N ASP A 607 18.90 -20.19 9.35
CA ASP A 607 18.47 -21.00 10.49
C ASP A 607 17.90 -20.14 11.62
N GLU A 608 17.34 -20.79 12.64
CA GLU A 608 16.65 -20.05 13.70
C GLU A 608 17.59 -19.25 14.62
N ARG A 609 18.90 -19.55 14.59
CA ARG A 609 19.96 -18.93 15.40
C ARG A 609 20.54 -17.67 14.77
N GLU A 610 20.05 -17.25 13.61
CA GLU A 610 20.44 -15.97 13.04
C GLU A 610 20.00 -14.80 13.94
N TYR A 611 20.83 -13.75 13.96
CA TYR A 611 20.50 -12.47 14.59
C TYR A 611 20.75 -11.35 13.59
N HIS A 612 19.78 -10.45 13.44
CA HIS A 612 19.79 -9.43 12.40
C HIS A 612 19.99 -8.04 13.02
N ILE A 613 21.17 -7.46 12.75
CA ILE A 613 21.60 -6.18 13.33
C ILE A 613 20.72 -4.99 12.94
N ASP A 614 20.21 -4.99 11.71
CA ASP A 614 19.29 -3.99 11.21
C ASP A 614 17.97 -4.01 11.99
N LEU A 615 17.39 -5.19 12.21
CA LEU A 615 16.18 -5.34 13.00
C LEU A 615 16.40 -4.98 14.48
N TYR A 616 17.53 -5.40 15.06
CA TYR A 616 17.91 -4.99 16.41
C TYR A 616 17.96 -3.46 16.53
N SER A 617 18.58 -2.79 15.56
CA SER A 617 18.69 -1.33 15.52
C SER A 617 17.32 -0.65 15.44
N TRP A 618 16.40 -1.21 14.63
CA TRP A 618 15.02 -0.73 14.56
C TRP A 618 14.29 -0.86 15.90
N MET A 619 14.44 -1.99 16.59
CA MET A 619 13.79 -2.21 17.88
C MET A 619 14.38 -1.33 18.98
N ALA A 620 15.71 -1.14 18.99
CA ALA A 620 16.41 -0.22 19.88
C ALA A 620 15.90 1.21 19.72
N PHE A 621 15.83 1.71 18.49
CA PHE A 621 15.29 3.03 18.20
C PHE A 621 13.81 3.14 18.61
N SER A 622 12.99 2.15 18.25
CA SER A 622 11.55 2.14 18.55
C SER A 622 11.29 2.13 20.06
N SER A 623 12.08 1.38 20.85
CA SER A 623 11.96 1.31 22.31
C SER A 623 12.14 2.68 22.96
N LYS A 624 13.12 3.47 22.50
CA LYS A 624 13.36 4.84 22.96
C LYS A 624 12.15 5.74 22.69
N VAL A 625 11.57 5.65 21.49
CA VAL A 625 10.36 6.40 21.12
C VAL A 625 9.18 6.00 22.01
N MET A 626 9.03 4.71 22.32
CA MET A 626 7.99 4.22 23.23
C MET A 626 8.16 4.73 24.66
N VAL A 627 9.39 4.84 25.17
CA VAL A 627 9.67 5.48 26.47
C VAL A 627 9.22 6.94 26.48
N ASP A 628 9.54 7.70 25.44
CA ASP A 628 9.15 9.11 25.35
C ASP A 628 7.62 9.27 25.29
N LEU A 629 6.94 8.44 24.50
CA LEU A 629 5.47 8.45 24.40
C LEU A 629 4.81 8.04 25.73
N ALA A 630 5.32 7.00 26.38
CA ALA A 630 4.80 6.55 27.67
C ALA A 630 4.95 7.64 28.74
N LYS A 631 6.07 8.37 28.75
CA LYS A 631 6.27 9.55 29.61
C LYS A 631 5.29 10.67 29.27
N LEU A 632 5.16 11.01 27.98
CA LEU A 632 4.27 12.06 27.50
C LEU A 632 2.79 11.81 27.89
N PHE A 633 2.33 10.57 27.79
CA PHE A 633 0.95 10.18 28.09
C PHE A 633 0.76 9.57 29.49
N GLN A 634 1.80 9.62 30.34
CA GLN A 634 1.78 9.15 31.73
C GLN A 634 1.36 7.66 31.87
N ASP A 635 1.76 6.82 30.91
CA ASP A 635 1.52 5.38 30.92
C ASP A 635 2.51 4.68 31.86
N LYS A 636 2.17 4.69 33.15
CA LYS A 636 2.98 4.07 34.22
C LYS A 636 3.03 2.54 34.12
N GLU A 637 2.08 1.92 33.42
CA GLU A 637 2.01 0.46 33.29
C GLU A 637 3.04 -0.06 32.29
N SER A 638 3.12 0.57 31.11
CA SER A 638 4.02 0.12 30.04
C SER A 638 5.45 0.65 30.19
N LEU A 639 5.62 1.80 30.83
CA LEU A 639 6.92 2.49 30.92
C LEU A 639 8.07 1.60 31.44
N PRO A 640 7.93 0.84 32.54
CA PRO A 640 9.02 0.00 33.05
C PRO A 640 9.49 -1.06 32.04
N ALA A 641 8.56 -1.64 31.25
CA ALA A 641 8.89 -2.63 30.24
C ALA A 641 9.68 -2.00 29.07
N TYR A 642 9.31 -0.79 28.66
CA TYR A 642 10.03 -0.06 27.61
C TYR A 642 11.41 0.39 28.07
N GLU A 643 11.54 0.91 29.30
CA GLU A 643 12.84 1.29 29.87
C GLU A 643 13.76 0.06 30.05
N THR A 644 13.21 -1.08 30.47
CA THR A 644 13.97 -2.34 30.55
C THR A 644 14.46 -2.77 29.18
N THR A 645 13.58 -2.74 28.17
CA THR A 645 13.96 -3.11 26.79
C THR A 645 15.03 -2.17 26.24
N GLN A 646 14.86 -0.86 26.42
CA GLN A 646 15.84 0.15 26.04
C GLN A 646 17.18 -0.06 26.76
N PHE A 647 17.17 -0.39 28.05
CA PHE A 647 18.38 -0.68 28.82
C PHE A 647 19.08 -1.93 28.31
N ILE A 648 18.35 -3.02 28.06
CA ILE A 648 18.91 -4.27 27.50
C ILE A 648 19.46 -4.02 26.09
N MET A 649 18.84 -3.17 25.28
CA MET A 649 19.38 -2.84 23.95
C MET A 649 20.52 -1.81 24.00
N GLY A 650 20.56 -0.95 25.00
CA GLY A 650 21.66 0.00 25.19
C GLY A 650 22.90 -0.63 25.80
N ASN A 651 22.73 -1.68 26.62
CA ASN A 651 23.77 -2.32 27.44
C ASN A 651 23.83 -3.85 27.23
N GLY A 652 23.23 -4.35 26.15
CA GLY A 652 23.02 -5.78 25.94
C GLY A 652 24.31 -6.59 25.79
N PRO A 653 24.21 -7.93 25.84
CA PRO A 653 25.35 -8.87 25.84
C PRO A 653 26.19 -8.87 24.55
N LEU A 654 25.87 -7.97 23.64
CA LEU A 654 26.53 -7.80 22.36
C LEU A 654 27.28 -6.48 22.40
N THR A 655 28.38 -6.42 23.16
CA THR A 655 29.40 -5.45 22.76
C THR A 655 29.82 -5.82 21.34
N PHE A 656 30.22 -4.85 20.52
CA PHE A 656 30.72 -5.12 19.18
C PHE A 656 31.82 -6.21 19.20
N GLN A 657 32.59 -6.27 20.29
CA GLN A 657 33.61 -7.27 20.57
C GLN A 657 33.05 -8.69 20.80
N ASP A 658 31.91 -8.85 21.46
CA ASP A 658 31.26 -10.15 21.69
C ASP A 658 30.66 -10.73 20.40
N LEU A 659 30.06 -9.89 19.55
CA LEU A 659 29.56 -10.32 18.23
C LEU A 659 30.67 -10.66 17.24
N GLU A 660 31.82 -9.99 17.35
CA GLU A 660 33.02 -10.28 16.57
C GLU A 660 33.67 -11.60 17.05
N ALA A 661 33.69 -11.85 18.36
CA ALA A 661 34.21 -13.07 18.97
C ALA A 661 33.37 -14.32 18.68
N GLU A 662 32.05 -14.20 18.57
CA GLU A 662 31.15 -15.31 18.20
C GLU A 662 30.99 -15.52 16.68
N GLY A 663 31.64 -14.69 15.85
CA GLY A 663 31.57 -14.80 14.39
C GLY A 663 30.25 -14.33 13.77
N LEU A 664 29.42 -13.62 14.54
CA LEU A 664 28.15 -13.05 14.10
C LEU A 664 28.32 -11.75 13.30
N PHE A 665 29.50 -11.11 13.39
CA PHE A 665 29.95 -10.03 12.49
C PHE A 665 30.87 -10.52 11.36
N LYS A 666 30.81 -11.80 10.98
CA LYS A 666 31.36 -12.27 9.70
C LYS A 666 30.29 -12.18 8.62
N ILE A 667 30.18 -11.00 8.00
CA ILE A 667 29.83 -10.96 6.58
C ILE A 667 31.00 -11.69 5.88
N ILE A 668 30.75 -12.94 5.48
CA ILE A 668 31.64 -13.92 4.83
C ILE A 668 32.20 -15.02 5.78
N SER A 669 31.80 -16.25 5.43
CA SER A 669 32.28 -17.57 5.85
C SER A 669 31.69 -18.17 7.13
N THR A 670 30.51 -18.79 7.04
CA THR A 670 30.29 -20.08 7.70
C THR A 670 31.06 -21.14 6.92
N VAL A 671 32.29 -21.42 7.34
CA VAL A 671 32.96 -22.69 7.04
C VAL A 671 32.89 -23.51 8.32
N GLU A 672 32.36 -24.73 8.17
CA GLU A 672 32.22 -25.75 9.20
C GLU A 672 33.41 -25.80 10.16
N LYS A 673 33.10 -25.97 11.45
CA LYS A 673 34.06 -26.52 12.42
C LYS A 673 34.37 -27.98 12.02
N LYS A 674 35.31 -28.17 11.11
CA LYS A 674 36.11 -29.41 11.03
C LYS A 674 37.58 -29.05 11.12
N LYS A 675 38.21 -29.58 12.17
CA LYS A 675 39.67 -29.65 12.33
C LYS A 675 40.25 -30.29 11.07
N GLU A 676 40.92 -29.53 10.21
CA GLU A 676 42.05 -30.04 9.44
C GLU A 676 42.91 -28.93 8.81
N ARG A 677 44.21 -29.19 8.77
CA ARG A 677 45.29 -28.30 8.38
C ARG A 677 45.44 -28.22 6.85
N LYS A 678 45.82 -27.02 6.40
CA LYS A 678 46.67 -26.67 5.23
C LYS A 678 46.13 -26.80 3.80
N LYS A 679 46.37 -25.68 3.08
CA LYS A 679 46.65 -25.48 1.65
C LYS A 679 45.54 -25.82 0.64
N CYS A 680 44.91 -24.78 0.07
CA CYS A 680 45.24 -24.37 -1.30
C CYS A 680 44.67 -22.98 -1.63
N ILE A 681 45.43 -22.29 -2.47
CA ILE A 681 45.24 -20.93 -2.97
C ILE A 681 44.26 -20.97 -4.14
N ASN A 682 43.37 -19.98 -4.25
CA ASN A 682 43.11 -19.41 -5.58
C ASN A 682 42.92 -17.88 -5.48
N LYS A 683 43.81 -17.20 -6.21
CA LYS A 683 43.92 -15.75 -6.37
C LYS A 683 43.00 -15.33 -7.50
N GLN A 684 42.07 -14.43 -7.22
CA GLN A 684 41.73 -13.29 -8.07
C GLN A 684 40.92 -12.30 -7.22
N TRP A 685 41.20 -11.00 -7.37
CA TRP A 685 40.59 -9.86 -6.65
C TRP A 685 41.16 -9.43 -5.28
N LEU A 686 42.48 -9.53 -5.08
CA LEU A 686 43.16 -8.70 -4.08
C LEU A 686 44.47 -8.12 -4.63
N ASN A 687 44.33 -6.97 -5.28
CA ASN A 687 45.41 -5.99 -5.42
C ASN A 687 44.83 -4.62 -5.07
N CYS A 688 44.71 -4.35 -3.78
CA CYS A 688 44.79 -3.01 -3.18
C CYS A 688 45.09 -3.23 -1.70
N LYS A 689 46.38 -3.13 -1.33
CA LYS A 689 46.83 -3.12 0.05
C LYS A 689 47.13 -1.69 0.48
N ASN A 690 46.63 -1.38 1.67
CA ASN A 690 47.12 -0.37 2.63
C ASN A 690 46.72 1.10 2.42
N LYS A 691 45.58 1.47 3.00
CA LYS A 691 45.49 2.39 4.16
C LYS A 691 44.05 2.39 4.70
N GLU A 692 43.94 2.26 6.02
CA GLU A 692 42.72 2.35 6.86
C GLU A 692 41.61 1.30 6.61
N ASN A 693 41.62 0.26 7.44
CA ASN A 693 40.51 -0.71 7.56
C ASN A 693 39.36 -0.07 8.36
N THR A 694 38.48 0.66 7.69
CA THR A 694 37.11 0.89 8.13
C THR A 694 36.22 -0.08 7.36
N SER A 695 35.53 -0.99 8.04
CA SER A 695 34.59 -1.90 7.37
C SER A 695 33.43 -1.08 6.81
N LEU A 696 32.80 -1.53 5.71
CA LEU A 696 31.60 -0.89 5.16
C LEU A 696 30.46 -0.77 6.19
N ALA A 697 30.44 -1.64 7.21
CA ALA A 697 29.51 -1.56 8.34
C ALA A 697 29.88 -0.45 9.34
N SER A 698 31.18 -0.23 9.59
CA SER A 698 31.68 0.96 10.30
C SER A 698 31.29 2.22 9.55
N LEU A 699 31.42 2.22 8.22
CA LEU A 699 30.96 3.33 7.38
C LEU A 699 29.46 3.54 7.51
N ASN A 700 28.60 2.52 7.59
CA ASN A 700 27.16 2.73 7.68
C ASN A 700 26.67 3.24 9.04
N ILE A 701 27.19 2.75 10.17
CA ILE A 701 26.82 3.28 11.50
C ILE A 701 27.48 4.63 11.73
N ILE A 702 28.74 4.81 11.31
CA ILE A 702 29.38 6.12 11.34
C ILE A 702 28.68 7.06 10.35
N MET A 703 28.16 6.61 9.22
CA MET A 703 27.38 7.44 8.28
C MET A 703 25.98 7.70 8.81
N PHE A 704 25.33 6.80 9.56
CA PHE A 704 24.02 7.05 10.16
C PHE A 704 24.13 7.96 11.40
N GLU A 705 25.09 7.72 12.28
CA GLU A 705 25.39 8.59 13.42
C GLU A 705 26.00 9.92 12.98
N LYS A 706 26.89 9.94 11.97
CA LYS A 706 27.35 11.20 11.36
C LYS A 706 26.25 11.85 10.55
N ALA A 707 25.38 11.14 9.83
CA ALA A 707 24.25 11.77 9.13
C ALA A 707 23.24 12.32 10.12
N GLU A 708 22.89 11.60 11.19
CA GLU A 708 22.04 12.11 12.27
C GLU A 708 22.71 13.28 12.98
N LYS A 709 24.02 13.20 13.28
CA LYS A 709 24.77 14.29 13.92
C LYS A 709 25.01 15.48 13.00
N HIS A 710 25.17 15.27 11.68
CA HIS A 710 25.31 16.32 10.65
C HIS A 710 23.96 16.90 10.25
N LEU A 711 22.88 16.12 10.21
CA LEU A 711 21.50 16.59 10.02
C LEU A 711 21.05 17.36 11.25
N ASN A 712 21.30 16.87 12.46
CA ASN A 712 21.03 17.61 13.70
C ASN A 712 21.95 18.84 13.84
N LYS A 713 23.24 18.77 13.46
CA LYS A 713 24.11 19.96 13.39
C LYS A 713 23.65 20.93 12.32
N ALA A 714 23.27 20.47 11.13
CA ALA A 714 22.81 21.31 10.03
C ALA A 714 21.48 21.97 10.41
N TYR A 715 20.54 21.23 10.98
CA TYR A 715 19.27 21.73 11.52
C TYR A 715 19.50 22.76 12.64
N MET A 716 20.34 22.45 13.64
CA MET A 716 20.71 23.38 14.71
C MET A 716 21.50 24.61 14.20
N SER A 717 22.36 24.44 13.20
CA SER A 717 23.16 25.53 12.61
C SER A 717 22.32 26.42 11.69
N LEU A 718 21.35 25.85 10.97
CA LEU A 718 20.35 26.58 10.20
C LEU A 718 19.41 27.34 11.13
N ASN A 719 18.95 26.74 12.24
CA ASN A 719 18.15 27.46 13.24
C ASN A 719 18.96 28.57 13.94
N LYS A 720 20.24 28.35 14.25
CA LYS A 720 21.13 29.40 14.77
C LYS A 720 21.38 30.50 13.73
N ALA A 721 21.63 30.15 12.47
CA ALA A 721 21.86 31.10 11.39
C ALA A 721 20.60 31.94 11.13
N TYR A 722 19.41 31.32 11.16
CA TYR A 722 18.12 31.98 11.05
C TYR A 722 17.84 32.92 12.23
N ILE A 723 18.13 32.50 13.47
CA ILE A 723 18.02 33.36 14.66
C ILE A 723 19.02 34.53 14.62
N ILE A 724 20.25 34.30 14.12
CA ILE A 724 21.28 35.35 13.96
C ILE A 724 20.90 36.31 12.83
N TYR A 725 20.35 35.81 11.72
CA TYR A 725 19.86 36.61 10.59
C TYR A 725 18.67 37.49 11.00
N LYS A 726 17.70 36.91 11.73
CA LYS A 726 16.55 37.64 12.28
C LYS A 726 16.98 38.71 13.29
N ARG A 727 17.93 38.39 14.19
CA ARG A 727 18.52 39.36 15.13
C ARG A 727 19.37 40.44 14.46
N LYS A 728 20.02 40.17 13.32
CA LYS A 728 20.80 41.16 12.56
C LYS A 728 19.93 42.10 11.72
N ASN A 729 18.78 41.62 11.23
CA ASN A 729 17.84 42.46 10.48
C ASN A 729 16.95 43.32 11.40
N ASP A 730 16.79 42.96 12.67
CA ASP A 730 16.18 43.83 13.71
C ASP A 730 17.15 44.90 14.27
N LEU A 731 18.45 44.80 13.98
CA LEU A 731 19.49 45.75 14.41
C LEU A 731 20.14 46.42 13.20
N GLY A 732 19.45 47.43 12.66
CA GLY A 732 20.02 48.32 11.66
C GLY A 732 21.32 48.99 12.16
N ARG A 733 22.37 48.88 11.33
CA ARG A 733 23.69 49.52 11.41
C ARG A 733 24.55 49.12 12.61
N ILE A 734 25.68 48.44 12.32
CA ILE A 734 27.07 48.82 12.69
C ILE A 734 28.04 47.70 12.22
N GLY A 735 29.07 48.07 11.45
CA GLY A 735 30.45 47.58 11.63
C GLY A 735 30.92 46.24 11.05
N LYS A 736 31.73 46.35 9.97
CA LYS A 736 32.84 45.51 9.46
C LYS A 736 33.39 44.31 10.27
N GLN A 737 33.92 43.35 9.49
CA GLN A 737 34.86 42.23 9.78
C GLN A 737 34.24 41.06 10.58
N ILE A 738 34.24 39.82 10.10
CA ILE A 738 35.39 38.91 9.98
C ILE A 738 35.15 37.88 8.86
N LEU A 739 36.15 37.70 8.00
CA LEU A 739 36.30 36.62 7.02
C LEU A 739 36.98 35.42 7.70
N VAL A 740 36.42 34.22 7.59
CA VAL A 740 37.17 32.95 7.62
C VAL A 740 36.48 31.95 6.66
N PRO A 741 37.19 31.35 5.69
CA PRO A 741 36.63 30.36 4.77
C PRO A 741 36.69 28.96 5.38
N ILE A 742 35.57 28.24 5.42
CA ILE A 742 35.57 26.79 5.64
C ILE A 742 35.56 26.13 4.26
N ARG A 743 36.71 25.57 3.88
CA ARG A 743 36.84 24.64 2.76
C ARG A 743 36.11 23.32 3.09
N VAL A 744 35.47 22.79 2.05
CA VAL A 744 34.61 21.59 1.96
C VAL A 744 35.23 20.34 2.57
#